data_AF-A0A954FLG0-F1
#
_entry.id   AF-A0A954FLG0-F1
#
_cell.length_a   1.000
_cell.length_b   1.000
_cell.length_c   1.000
_cell.angle_alpha   90.00
_cell.angle_beta   90.00
_cell.angle_gamma   90.00
#
_symmetry.space_group_name_H-M   'P 1'
#
loop_
_entity.id
_entity.type
_entity.pdbx_description
1 polymer ?
#
loop_
_entity_poly.entity_id
_entity_poly.type
_entity_poly.pdbx_seq_one_letter_code
_entity_poly.pdbx_strand_id
1 'polypeptide(L)'
;MMLYEALRFATARFRLLLPACLLVVVFSQFADAQINGKIADKPIAIWYARDVTPRRMIDYMMSLTERLNIGSMLRNEFEKSETLAQADGMQAGIDEPVYGVAWYMVAGVIPSFESVSFQPVADEHDARRMLNAGKANFGENGYLEDLGNGCFKSGYRYSNSSPLPDNYDESQVTANNGRRNGQWKTEQKILEKDGKKILETTTSMTEYCRIADNVLYKATFEELLAMELPSAATVTSSVSSSNDLGFDAYLDRIPIGIRQLGWNMLTSAVGTQLQQHDGESETAYNMRRSSGDLGLALTKAVLFDIDNSSGWMRFASDEDDSLRGELRIRARNNSELTRQLQSAEGFSQFAPILNDNAAATIHLCVRFPEEAPAALLATGTWLEESIDKVSGGDAAMVDVAKVLSETLTGIAEHRNLEFLAKIGWSETSGGAFYGGLQVSDNPQLLRSLHYFMTHADNAPPGDAENITLTEVDGQTIMQVLWPEKDLAEIEAVTGIRVTHIYLMHEGNRLWFAAGAESAKEILRQSIDRCHEGGLAYHTPLLSAKIDMERWLAYPQDDPSGIAPLPHWLDENSWWFPPTPLIFERVWESSDKPHPIMQRVFDLGGAQQASLSVQADESGLLVQAAIGKALANHMLARMIDAQENMMKQMQERQKEAAEKAKAATEAFKPE
;
A
#
# COMPACT_ATOMS: atom_id res chain seq x y z
N MET A 1 -17.07 11.52 -3.44
CA MET A 1 -17.32 10.45 -2.44
C MET A 1 -17.41 9.05 -3.05
N MET A 2 -18.13 8.82 -4.16
CA MET A 2 -18.16 7.50 -4.85
C MET A 2 -16.83 7.07 -5.47
N LEU A 3 -16.02 8.01 -6.02
CA LEU A 3 -14.68 7.70 -6.52
C LEU A 3 -13.72 7.33 -5.38
N TYR A 4 -13.90 7.92 -4.19
CA TYR A 4 -13.16 7.61 -2.96
C TYR A 4 -13.55 6.22 -2.43
N GLU A 5 -14.84 5.86 -2.41
CA GLU A 5 -15.29 4.49 -2.09
C GLU A 5 -14.87 3.47 -3.16
N ALA A 6 -14.86 3.80 -4.46
CA ALA A 6 -14.38 2.92 -5.53
C ALA A 6 -12.86 2.68 -5.45
N LEU A 7 -12.07 3.72 -5.14
CA LEU A 7 -10.63 3.59 -4.87
C LEU A 7 -10.37 2.85 -3.55
N ARG A 8 -11.22 3.01 -2.53
CA ARG A 8 -11.16 2.28 -1.25
C ARG A 8 -11.58 0.81 -1.40
N PHE A 9 -12.53 0.51 -2.28
CA PHE A 9 -12.98 -0.85 -2.62
C PHE A 9 -11.94 -1.55 -3.50
N ALA A 10 -11.33 -0.83 -4.46
CA ALA A 10 -10.22 -1.31 -5.26
C ALA A 10 -8.96 -1.52 -4.42
N THR A 11 -8.61 -0.62 -3.49
CA THR A 11 -7.47 -0.79 -2.56
C THR A 11 -7.72 -1.83 -1.47
N ALA A 12 -8.95 -1.96 -0.95
CA ALA A 12 -9.32 -3.02 -0.01
C ALA A 12 -9.28 -4.41 -0.66
N ARG A 13 -9.55 -4.51 -1.96
CA ARG A 13 -9.36 -5.76 -2.74
C ARG A 13 -7.93 -5.92 -3.29
N PHE A 14 -7.16 -4.85 -3.50
CA PHE A 14 -5.72 -4.95 -3.80
C PHE A 14 -4.88 -5.40 -2.59
N ARG A 15 -5.39 -5.26 -1.36
CA ARG A 15 -4.80 -5.92 -0.18
C ARG A 15 -4.76 -7.46 -0.29
N LEU A 16 -5.57 -8.05 -1.18
CA LEU A 16 -5.52 -9.48 -1.53
C LEU A 16 -4.43 -9.86 -2.54
N LEU A 17 -3.62 -8.92 -3.07
CA LEU A 17 -2.42 -9.20 -3.89
C LEU A 17 -1.11 -9.18 -3.09
N LEU A 18 -1.18 -8.93 -1.78
CA LEU A 18 -0.11 -9.20 -0.81
C LEU A 18 -0.01 -10.64 -0.20
N PRO A 19 -0.57 -11.75 -0.75
CA PRO A 19 -0.59 -13.05 -0.06
C PRO A 19 0.78 -13.64 0.26
N ALA A 20 1.83 -13.34 -0.52
CA ALA A 20 3.16 -13.90 -0.28
C ALA A 20 3.80 -13.33 1.01
N CYS A 21 3.66 -12.02 1.23
CA CYS A 21 4.08 -11.38 2.49
C CYS A 21 3.10 -11.69 3.62
N LEU A 22 1.80 -11.79 3.33
CA LEU A 22 0.79 -12.13 4.33
C LEU A 22 0.94 -13.56 4.86
N LEU A 23 1.43 -14.52 4.06
CA LEU A 23 1.72 -15.87 4.56
C LEU A 23 2.85 -15.84 5.60
N VAL A 24 3.93 -15.10 5.33
CA VAL A 24 5.03 -14.94 6.29
C VAL A 24 4.54 -14.19 7.53
N VAL A 25 3.66 -13.20 7.42
CA VAL A 25 3.12 -12.48 8.58
C VAL A 25 2.10 -13.32 9.38
N VAL A 26 1.19 -14.03 8.72
CA VAL A 26 0.15 -14.84 9.38
C VAL A 26 0.78 -16.04 10.10
N PHE A 27 1.80 -16.69 9.54
CA PHE A 27 2.49 -17.76 10.25
C PHE A 27 3.47 -17.25 11.34
N SER A 28 3.82 -15.95 11.37
CA SER A 28 4.75 -15.39 12.41
C SER A 28 4.12 -15.28 13.79
N GLN A 29 2.79 -15.33 13.85
CA GLN A 29 2.05 -15.08 15.08
C GLN A 29 1.57 -16.37 15.78
N PHE A 30 1.84 -17.54 15.21
CA PHE A 30 1.42 -18.81 15.79
C PHE A 30 2.63 -19.67 16.20
N ALA A 31 2.82 -19.77 17.51
CA ALA A 31 3.69 -20.69 18.24
C ALA A 31 5.20 -20.34 18.32
N ASP A 32 5.55 -19.61 19.38
CA ASP A 32 6.89 -19.58 19.96
C ASP A 32 7.06 -20.86 20.82
N ALA A 33 7.46 -21.95 20.18
CA ALA A 33 7.88 -23.16 20.89
C ALA A 33 9.40 -23.10 21.05
N GLN A 34 9.90 -23.11 22.29
CA GLN A 34 11.35 -23.20 22.56
C GLN A 34 11.97 -24.31 21.71
N ILE A 35 12.92 -23.93 20.86
CA ILE A 35 13.54 -24.80 19.87
C ILE A 35 14.67 -25.60 20.52
N ASN A 36 14.76 -26.89 20.15
CA ASN A 36 15.96 -27.74 20.24
C ASN A 36 16.33 -28.25 18.82
N GLY A 37 15.92 -27.53 17.78
CA GLY A 37 15.82 -27.97 16.39
C GLY A 37 16.78 -27.26 15.43
N LYS A 38 17.18 -28.00 14.38
CA LYS A 38 18.06 -27.54 13.30
C LYS A 38 17.28 -26.62 12.33
N ILE A 39 17.81 -25.45 11.96
CA ILE A 39 17.25 -24.64 10.87
C ILE A 39 17.52 -25.28 9.49
N ALA A 40 16.68 -25.00 8.50
CA ALA A 40 16.91 -25.47 7.13
C ALA A 40 18.18 -24.88 6.52
N ASP A 41 18.84 -25.62 5.63
CA ASP A 41 20.10 -25.20 5.00
C ASP A 41 19.92 -23.99 4.04
N LYS A 42 18.69 -23.70 3.61
CA LYS A 42 18.36 -22.59 2.71
C LYS A 42 17.21 -21.76 3.28
N PRO A 43 17.26 -20.42 3.16
CA PRO A 43 16.18 -19.57 3.63
C PRO A 43 14.93 -19.71 2.76
N ILE A 44 13.74 -19.54 3.32
CA ILE A 44 12.47 -19.43 2.59
C ILE A 44 12.19 -18.00 2.12
N ALA A 45 12.82 -17.01 2.74
CA ALA A 45 12.78 -15.63 2.27
C ALA A 45 14.07 -14.89 2.63
N ILE A 46 14.44 -13.90 1.83
CA ILE A 46 15.54 -12.98 2.08
C ILE A 46 15.05 -11.57 1.76
N TRP A 47 15.36 -10.62 2.62
CA TRP A 47 15.24 -9.18 2.35
C TRP A 47 16.63 -8.56 2.51
N TYR A 48 16.99 -7.63 1.64
CA TYR A 48 18.29 -6.96 1.67
C TYR A 48 18.19 -5.49 1.32
N ALA A 49 19.20 -4.76 1.79
CA ALA A 49 19.47 -3.39 1.46
C ALA A 49 20.98 -3.22 1.22
N ARG A 50 21.36 -2.62 0.10
CA ARG A 50 22.72 -2.34 -0.30
C ARG A 50 22.98 -0.85 -0.22
N ASP A 51 24.00 -0.48 0.53
CA ASP A 51 24.46 0.89 0.65
C ASP A 51 23.36 1.89 1.09
N VAL A 52 22.32 1.39 1.77
CA VAL A 52 21.24 2.17 2.38
C VAL A 52 21.52 2.31 3.88
N THR A 53 22.57 3.02 4.25
CA THR A 53 22.92 3.15 5.67
C THR A 53 22.08 4.22 6.38
N PRO A 54 21.86 4.13 7.71
CA PRO A 54 21.26 5.21 8.48
C PRO A 54 21.94 6.56 8.23
N ARG A 55 23.28 6.54 8.12
CA ARG A 55 24.07 7.73 7.82
C ARG A 55 23.71 8.35 6.47
N ARG A 56 23.66 7.55 5.40
CA ARG A 56 23.31 8.03 4.06
C ARG A 56 21.88 8.57 4.00
N MET A 57 20.94 7.93 4.70
CA MET A 57 19.57 8.43 4.81
C MET A 57 19.52 9.78 5.54
N ILE A 58 20.25 9.93 6.65
CA ILE A 58 20.35 11.20 7.38
C ILE A 58 20.97 12.27 6.47
N ASP A 59 22.09 11.99 5.81
CA ASP A 59 22.77 12.94 4.92
C ASP A 59 21.85 13.39 3.77
N TYR A 60 21.09 12.45 3.18
CA TYR A 60 20.10 12.76 2.15
C TYR A 60 18.98 13.66 2.68
N MET A 61 18.41 13.33 3.83
CA MET A 61 17.35 14.12 4.48
C MET A 61 17.86 15.51 4.88
N MET A 62 19.07 15.61 5.43
CA MET A 62 19.71 16.89 5.76
C MET A 62 19.93 17.75 4.51
N SER A 63 20.45 17.17 3.43
CA SER A 63 20.65 17.88 2.17
C SER A 63 19.32 18.39 1.59
N LEU A 64 18.29 17.55 1.59
CA LEU A 64 16.97 17.94 1.07
C LEU A 64 16.34 19.05 1.93
N THR A 65 16.38 18.91 3.26
CA THR A 65 15.85 19.92 4.20
C THR A 65 16.59 21.25 4.15
N GLU A 66 17.89 21.24 3.83
CA GLU A 66 18.70 22.44 3.62
C GLU A 66 18.32 23.14 2.31
N ARG A 67 18.34 22.40 1.20
CA ARG A 67 17.98 22.93 -0.13
C ARG A 67 16.55 23.49 -0.16
N LEU A 68 15.63 22.85 0.55
CA LEU A 68 14.24 23.27 0.65
C LEU A 68 13.94 24.16 1.86
N ASN A 69 14.91 24.49 2.72
CA ASN A 69 14.70 25.27 3.94
C ASN A 69 13.43 24.83 4.72
N ILE A 70 13.28 23.53 4.95
CA ILE A 70 12.20 22.89 5.74
C ILE A 70 12.79 22.02 6.84
N GLY A 71 11.98 21.46 7.73
CA GLY A 71 12.42 20.42 8.66
C GLY A 71 13.43 20.92 9.68
N SER A 72 13.36 22.19 10.10
CA SER A 72 14.37 22.83 10.95
C SER A 72 14.59 22.08 12.27
N MET A 73 13.52 21.63 12.92
CA MET A 73 13.61 20.83 14.14
C MET A 73 14.22 19.46 13.88
N LEU A 74 13.84 18.81 12.77
CA LEU A 74 14.39 17.51 12.39
C LEU A 74 15.90 17.61 12.13
N ARG A 75 16.33 18.66 11.43
CA ARG A 75 17.74 18.97 11.19
C ARG A 75 18.48 19.17 12.50
N ASN A 76 17.94 19.97 13.43
CA ASN A 76 18.54 20.19 14.74
C ASN A 76 18.66 18.89 15.54
N GLU A 77 17.68 17.99 15.45
CA GLU A 77 17.76 16.66 16.06
C GLU A 77 18.85 15.81 15.42
N PHE A 78 18.97 15.80 14.09
CA PHE A 78 20.04 15.08 13.39
C PHE A 78 21.42 15.68 13.64
N GLU A 79 21.55 16.99 13.82
CA GLU A 79 22.80 17.68 14.13
C GLU A 79 23.28 17.43 15.56
N LYS A 80 22.44 16.86 16.44
CA LYS A 80 22.92 16.43 17.76
C LYS A 80 24.04 15.42 17.56
N SER A 81 25.20 15.71 18.15
CA SER A 81 26.41 14.90 18.00
C SER A 81 26.21 13.44 18.35
N GLU A 82 25.28 13.14 19.26
CA GLU A 82 24.92 11.78 19.65
C GLU A 82 24.27 11.00 18.49
N THR A 83 23.35 11.60 17.73
CA THR A 83 22.65 10.93 16.63
C THR A 83 23.58 10.63 15.46
N LEU A 84 24.45 11.59 15.09
CA LEU A 84 25.48 11.34 14.07
C LEU A 84 26.50 10.31 14.54
N ALA A 85 27.00 10.41 15.78
CA ALA A 85 27.95 9.44 16.30
C ALA A 85 27.37 8.03 16.40
N GLN A 86 26.07 7.90 16.72
CA GLN A 86 25.36 6.63 16.69
C GLN A 86 25.27 6.08 15.25
N ALA A 87 24.87 6.90 14.28
CA ALA A 87 24.80 6.49 12.88
C ALA A 87 26.17 6.08 12.32
N ASP A 88 27.21 6.85 12.61
CA ASP A 88 28.60 6.58 12.19
C ASP A 88 29.12 5.29 12.85
N GLY A 89 28.80 5.06 14.13
CA GLY A 89 29.16 3.85 14.86
C GLY A 89 28.49 2.58 14.32
N MET A 90 27.32 2.72 13.68
CA MET A 90 26.55 1.64 13.05
C MET A 90 26.93 1.38 11.59
N GLN A 91 27.73 2.24 10.97
CA GLN A 91 28.18 2.03 9.60
C GLN A 91 29.21 0.89 9.57
N ALA A 92 29.07 -0.02 8.61
CA ALA A 92 30.06 -1.06 8.38
C ALA A 92 31.33 -0.46 7.78
N GLY A 93 32.50 -1.00 8.12
CA GLY A 93 33.79 -0.59 7.56
C GLY A 93 34.07 -1.10 6.13
N ILE A 94 33.02 -1.48 5.39
CA ILE A 94 33.07 -2.02 4.04
C ILE A 94 32.38 -1.05 3.09
N ASP A 95 32.95 -0.89 1.89
CA ASP A 95 32.35 -0.12 0.80
C ASP A 95 31.07 -0.82 0.30
N GLU A 96 29.96 -0.08 0.22
CA GLU A 96 28.64 -0.56 -0.23
C GLU A 96 28.12 -1.81 0.51
N PRO A 97 27.90 -1.72 1.83
CA PRO A 97 27.51 -2.88 2.63
C PRO A 97 26.13 -3.40 2.23
N VAL A 98 25.98 -4.73 2.16
CA VAL A 98 24.70 -5.40 1.92
C VAL A 98 24.21 -6.02 3.22
N TYR A 99 23.29 -5.37 3.91
CA TYR A 99 22.69 -5.92 5.13
C TYR A 99 21.27 -6.43 4.83
N GLY A 100 20.77 -7.34 5.65
CA GLY A 100 19.45 -7.91 5.41
C GLY A 100 18.99 -8.88 6.47
N VAL A 101 17.87 -9.53 6.18
CA VAL A 101 17.25 -10.56 7.02
C VAL A 101 16.89 -11.76 6.16
N ALA A 102 17.25 -12.95 6.63
CA ALA A 102 16.90 -14.21 6.01
C ALA A 102 15.98 -15.00 6.94
N TRP A 103 14.88 -15.52 6.42
CA TRP A 103 13.94 -16.36 7.15
C TRP A 103 14.16 -17.83 6.81
N TYR A 104 14.21 -18.68 7.83
CA TYR A 104 14.46 -20.11 7.69
C TYR A 104 13.32 -20.93 8.28
N MET A 105 13.00 -22.06 7.65
CA MET A 105 12.17 -23.08 8.30
C MET A 105 12.94 -23.71 9.45
N VAL A 106 12.28 -23.93 10.57
CA VAL A 106 12.83 -24.68 11.70
C VAL A 106 12.35 -26.13 11.65
N ALA A 107 13.28 -27.07 11.81
CA ALA A 107 12.93 -28.47 12.01
C ALA A 107 12.40 -28.67 13.45
N GLY A 108 11.08 -28.75 13.59
CA GLY A 108 10.39 -29.02 14.86
C GLY A 108 9.14 -29.87 14.65
N VAL A 109 8.51 -30.30 15.75
CA VAL A 109 7.21 -31.00 15.73
C VAL A 109 6.11 -30.10 15.17
N ILE A 110 6.21 -28.79 15.44
CA ILE A 110 5.36 -27.75 14.90
C ILE A 110 6.21 -26.94 13.91
N PRO A 111 5.73 -26.73 12.66
CA PRO A 111 6.40 -25.83 11.73
C PRO A 111 6.49 -24.42 12.31
N SER A 112 7.69 -23.88 12.43
CA SER A 112 7.96 -22.47 12.71
C SER A 112 9.00 -21.96 11.73
N PHE A 113 9.20 -20.64 11.74
CA PHE A 113 10.31 -20.02 11.04
C PHE A 113 11.00 -19.01 11.93
N GLU A 114 12.28 -18.82 11.67
CA GLU A 114 13.13 -17.92 12.42
C GLU A 114 13.83 -16.95 11.49
N SER A 115 14.04 -15.74 11.96
CA SER A 115 14.76 -14.69 11.22
C SER A 115 16.21 -14.60 11.70
N VAL A 116 17.14 -14.60 10.76
CA VAL A 116 18.55 -14.33 10.98
C VAL A 116 18.91 -13.08 10.19
N SER A 117 19.27 -12.01 10.90
CA SER A 117 19.81 -10.81 10.26
C SER A 117 21.29 -11.01 9.95
N PHE A 118 21.75 -10.44 8.86
CA PHE A 118 23.14 -10.54 8.41
C PHE A 118 23.66 -9.17 8.00
N GLN A 119 24.93 -8.92 8.25
CA GLN A 119 25.61 -7.70 7.87
C GLN A 119 27.11 -7.94 7.65
N PRO A 120 27.65 -7.65 6.47
CA PRO A 120 29.09 -7.68 6.21
C PRO A 120 29.81 -6.73 7.16
N VAL A 121 30.95 -7.17 7.68
CA VAL A 121 31.84 -6.43 8.58
C VAL A 121 33.27 -6.61 8.12
N ALA A 122 34.10 -5.58 8.25
CA ALA A 122 35.48 -5.65 7.78
C ALA A 122 36.27 -6.73 8.53
N ASP A 123 36.04 -6.83 9.84
CA ASP A 123 36.65 -7.79 10.76
C ASP A 123 35.84 -7.87 12.09
N GLU A 124 36.37 -8.61 13.07
CA GLU A 124 35.76 -8.69 14.41
C GLU A 124 35.73 -7.34 15.14
N HIS A 125 36.74 -6.49 14.94
CA HIS A 125 36.80 -5.19 15.59
C HIS A 125 35.69 -4.26 15.06
N ASP A 126 35.44 -4.28 13.76
CA ASP A 126 34.34 -3.58 13.10
C ASP A 126 32.99 -4.06 13.64
N ALA A 127 32.76 -5.38 13.72
CA ALA A 127 31.55 -5.94 14.32
C ALA A 127 31.37 -5.51 15.78
N ARG A 128 32.43 -5.52 16.58
CA ARG A 128 32.39 -5.08 17.99
C ARG A 128 32.09 -3.59 18.11
N ARG A 129 32.64 -2.74 17.23
CA ARG A 129 32.29 -1.31 17.15
C ARG A 129 30.79 -1.15 16.94
N MET A 130 30.23 -1.87 15.97
CA MET A 130 28.80 -1.81 15.64
C MET A 130 27.90 -2.31 16.76
N LEU A 131 28.26 -3.42 17.41
CA LEU A 131 27.53 -3.93 18.57
C LEU A 131 27.58 -2.96 19.77
N ASN A 132 28.72 -2.30 19.98
CA ASN A 132 28.84 -1.26 21.00
C ASN A 132 28.02 -0.01 20.66
N ALA A 133 27.95 0.39 19.39
CA ALA A 133 27.06 1.46 18.94
C ALA A 133 25.59 1.09 19.18
N GLY A 134 25.18 -0.14 18.86
CA GLY A 134 23.86 -0.68 19.17
C GLY A 134 23.55 -0.68 20.67
N LYS A 135 24.52 -1.07 21.50
CA LYS A 135 24.41 -0.97 22.97
C LYS A 135 24.21 0.49 23.41
N ALA A 136 24.96 1.44 22.84
CA ALA A 136 24.86 2.85 23.20
C ALA A 136 23.47 3.45 22.92
N ASN A 137 22.76 2.97 21.89
CA ASN A 137 21.37 3.38 21.61
C ASN A 137 20.39 3.04 22.74
N PHE A 138 20.72 2.06 23.59
CA PHE A 138 19.93 1.69 24.76
C PHE A 138 20.37 2.40 26.06
N GLY A 139 21.38 3.28 25.97
CA GLY A 139 21.94 3.99 27.12
C GLY A 139 22.45 3.03 28.21
N GLU A 140 22.17 3.36 29.47
CA GLU A 140 22.59 2.57 30.64
C GLU A 140 21.92 1.19 30.70
N ASN A 141 20.80 1.00 30.02
CA ASN A 141 20.06 -0.26 29.98
C ASN A 141 20.60 -1.23 28.90
N GLY A 142 21.50 -0.75 28.04
CA GLY A 142 22.15 -1.57 27.01
C GLY A 142 23.25 -2.46 27.58
N TYR A 143 23.30 -3.72 27.16
CA TYR A 143 24.39 -4.62 27.51
C TYR A 143 24.99 -5.31 26.27
N LEU A 144 26.27 -5.67 26.41
CA LEU A 144 27.02 -6.49 25.47
C LEU A 144 27.92 -7.41 26.29
N GLU A 145 27.73 -8.71 26.12
CA GLU A 145 28.49 -9.80 26.73
C GLU A 145 29.26 -10.53 25.63
N ASP A 146 30.55 -10.71 25.84
CA ASP A 146 31.44 -11.45 24.94
C ASP A 146 31.46 -12.91 25.37
N LEU A 147 31.03 -13.81 24.48
CA LEU A 147 30.98 -15.25 24.74
C LEU A 147 32.21 -15.98 24.19
N GLY A 148 33.15 -15.25 23.59
CA GLY A 148 34.34 -15.79 22.92
C GLY A 148 34.07 -16.32 21.52
N ASN A 149 35.14 -16.57 20.75
CA ASN A 149 35.09 -17.14 19.39
C ASN A 149 34.19 -16.36 18.41
N GLY A 150 34.17 -15.02 18.51
CA GLY A 150 33.32 -14.17 17.66
C GLY A 150 31.82 -14.25 17.98
N CYS A 151 31.45 -14.80 19.14
CA CYS A 151 30.08 -14.87 19.64
C CYS A 151 29.81 -13.79 20.70
N PHE A 152 28.65 -13.16 20.61
CA PHE A 152 28.22 -12.10 21.52
C PHE A 152 26.77 -12.29 21.92
N LYS A 153 26.44 -11.72 23.07
CA LYS A 153 25.07 -11.54 23.51
C LYS A 153 24.84 -10.06 23.80
N SER A 154 23.90 -9.45 23.11
CA SER A 154 23.59 -8.04 23.26
C SER A 154 22.11 -7.84 23.55
N GLY A 155 21.75 -6.67 24.06
CA GLY A 155 20.35 -6.31 24.19
C GLY A 155 20.10 -5.21 25.19
N TYR A 156 18.85 -5.21 25.66
CA TYR A 156 18.32 -4.22 26.58
C TYR A 156 17.82 -4.91 27.85
N ARG A 157 18.07 -4.30 29.00
CA ARG A 157 17.48 -4.71 30.27
C ARG A 157 17.17 -3.46 31.09
N TYR A 158 15.89 -3.25 31.35
CA TYR A 158 15.40 -2.21 32.25
C TYR A 158 14.58 -2.83 33.36
N SER A 159 14.87 -2.42 34.59
CA SER A 159 14.14 -2.86 35.77
C SER A 159 13.57 -1.63 36.46
N ASN A 160 12.26 -1.64 36.68
CA ASN A 160 11.58 -0.65 37.50
C ASN A 160 11.01 -1.34 38.74
N SER A 161 11.08 -0.65 39.87
CA SER A 161 10.60 -1.16 41.16
C SER A 161 9.58 -0.20 41.74
N SER A 162 8.40 -0.69 42.09
CA SER A 162 7.35 0.09 42.76
C SER A 162 6.85 -0.62 44.02
N PRO A 163 6.37 0.10 45.04
CA PRO A 163 5.67 -0.52 46.16
C PRO A 163 4.55 -1.44 45.64
N LEU A 164 4.40 -2.61 46.25
CA LEU A 164 3.30 -3.52 45.90
C LEU A 164 1.97 -2.86 46.29
N PRO A 165 1.00 -2.70 45.37
CA PRO A 165 -0.29 -2.10 45.69
C PRO A 165 -1.04 -2.88 46.79
N ASP A 166 -1.81 -2.17 47.62
CA ASP A 166 -2.68 -2.82 48.60
C ASP A 166 -3.72 -3.71 47.88
N ASN A 167 -3.84 -4.96 48.31
CA ASN A 167 -4.66 -6.01 47.67
C ASN A 167 -4.17 -6.51 46.30
N TYR A 168 -2.89 -6.33 45.96
CA TYR A 168 -2.32 -6.93 44.76
C TYR A 168 -2.32 -8.47 44.86
N ASP A 169 -2.89 -9.14 43.86
CA ASP A 169 -2.88 -10.60 43.77
C ASP A 169 -1.49 -11.11 43.36
N GLU A 170 -0.72 -11.58 44.34
CA GLU A 170 0.64 -12.07 44.15
C GLU A 170 0.73 -13.25 43.16
N SER A 171 -0.37 -13.97 42.93
CA SER A 171 -0.42 -15.05 41.93
C SER A 171 -0.30 -14.55 40.49
N GLN A 172 -0.63 -13.27 40.24
CA GLN A 172 -0.47 -12.64 38.94
C GLN A 172 0.99 -12.46 38.52
N VAL A 173 1.93 -12.36 39.48
CA VAL A 173 3.36 -12.22 39.19
C VAL A 173 3.86 -13.42 38.39
N THR A 174 3.54 -14.63 38.85
CA THR A 174 3.89 -15.87 38.15
C THR A 174 3.10 -16.03 36.84
N ALA A 175 1.83 -15.58 36.79
CA ALA A 175 1.02 -15.66 35.58
C ALA A 175 1.45 -14.67 34.47
N ASN A 176 2.05 -13.54 34.86
CA ASN A 176 2.63 -12.56 33.94
C ASN A 176 4.03 -12.99 33.49
N ASN A 177 4.76 -13.72 34.33
CA ASN A 177 6.03 -14.35 33.99
C ASN A 177 5.83 -15.47 32.96
N GLY A 178 6.30 -15.23 31.74
CA GLY A 178 6.12 -16.17 30.62
C GLY A 178 5.27 -15.61 29.48
N ARG A 179 4.65 -14.44 29.66
CA ARG A 179 4.12 -13.67 28.53
C ARG A 179 5.28 -13.05 27.76
N ARG A 180 5.69 -13.69 26.66
CA ARG A 180 6.51 -13.06 25.63
C ARG A 180 5.60 -12.23 24.72
N ASN A 181 5.99 -10.99 24.45
CA ASN A 181 5.39 -10.19 23.40
C ASN A 181 6.45 -9.94 22.32
N GLY A 182 6.55 -10.88 21.38
CA GLY A 182 7.65 -10.93 20.41
C GLY A 182 9.01 -11.10 21.09
N GLN A 183 9.96 -10.23 20.76
CA GLN A 183 11.34 -10.27 21.27
C GLN A 183 11.48 -9.80 22.73
N TRP A 184 10.42 -9.20 23.30
CA TRP A 184 10.43 -8.64 24.64
C TRP A 184 9.98 -9.67 25.68
N LYS A 185 10.82 -9.86 26.70
CA LYS A 185 10.52 -10.66 27.87
C LYS A 185 10.28 -9.73 29.06
N THR A 186 9.09 -9.81 29.63
CA THR A 186 8.75 -9.16 30.90
C THR A 186 8.80 -10.19 32.01
N GLU A 187 9.58 -9.89 33.05
CA GLU A 187 9.67 -10.66 34.29
C GLU A 187 9.28 -9.77 35.46
N GLN A 188 8.40 -10.25 36.32
CA GLN A 188 7.99 -9.64 37.57
C GLN A 188 8.50 -10.47 38.74
N LYS A 189 9.03 -9.81 39.77
CA LYS A 189 9.47 -10.44 41.02
C LYS A 189 9.01 -9.59 42.20
N ILE A 190 8.56 -10.26 43.26
CA ILE A 190 8.30 -9.59 44.54
C ILE A 190 9.59 -9.64 45.35
N LEU A 191 10.11 -8.47 45.70
CA LEU A 191 11.28 -8.31 46.56
C LEU A 191 10.82 -7.75 47.91
N GLU A 192 11.47 -8.16 48.99
CA GLU A 192 11.27 -7.57 50.30
C GLU A 192 12.44 -6.63 50.61
N LYS A 193 12.16 -5.33 50.78
CA LYS A 193 13.16 -4.32 51.11
C LYS A 193 12.63 -3.42 52.21
N ASP A 194 13.39 -3.30 53.31
CA ASP A 194 13.04 -2.50 54.48
C ASP A 194 11.65 -2.84 55.07
N GLY A 195 11.28 -4.14 55.06
CA GLY A 195 10.00 -4.64 55.57
C GLY A 195 8.78 -4.31 54.69
N LYS A 196 9.00 -3.81 53.46
CA LYS A 196 7.96 -3.57 52.47
C LYS A 196 8.13 -4.49 51.27
N LYS A 197 7.02 -5.03 50.77
CA LYS A 197 6.98 -5.75 49.49
C LYS A 197 7.06 -4.75 48.34
N ILE A 198 7.98 -5.00 47.42
CA ILE A 198 8.23 -4.21 46.22
C ILE A 198 8.00 -5.13 45.02
N LEU A 199 7.23 -4.66 44.05
CA LEU A 199 7.11 -5.31 42.75
C LEU A 199 8.22 -4.76 41.84
N GLU A 200 9.17 -5.62 41.49
CA GLU A 200 10.15 -5.36 40.44
C GLU A 200 9.61 -5.89 39.12
N THR A 201 9.52 -5.03 38.11
CA THR A 201 9.22 -5.42 36.72
C THR A 201 10.46 -5.17 35.88
N THR A 202 11.03 -6.24 35.35
CA THR A 202 12.16 -6.23 34.43
C THR A 202 11.66 -6.51 33.02
N THR A 203 11.95 -5.59 32.11
CA THR A 203 11.71 -5.77 30.68
C THR A 203 13.05 -5.93 30.00
N SER A 204 13.20 -7.02 29.25
CA SER A 204 14.45 -7.36 28.57
C SER A 204 14.22 -7.80 27.13
N MET A 205 15.20 -7.47 26.29
CA MET A 205 15.34 -7.96 24.92
C MET A 205 16.75 -8.54 24.81
N THR A 206 16.88 -9.72 24.22
CA THR A 206 18.17 -10.41 24.06
C THR A 206 18.35 -10.81 22.62
N GLU A 207 19.51 -10.48 22.08
CA GLU A 207 19.96 -10.84 20.75
C GLU A 207 21.29 -11.59 20.85
N TYR A 208 21.37 -12.73 20.16
CA TYR A 208 22.59 -13.49 20.01
C TYR A 208 23.24 -13.10 18.70
N CYS A 209 24.55 -12.87 18.72
CA CYS A 209 25.31 -12.46 17.57
C CYS A 209 26.49 -13.40 17.34
N ARG A 210 26.79 -13.72 16.08
CA ARG A 210 27.95 -14.52 15.72
C ARG A 210 28.59 -13.98 14.46
N ILE A 211 29.92 -13.85 14.48
CA ILE A 211 30.70 -13.48 13.31
C ILE A 211 31.18 -14.75 12.63
N ALA A 212 30.89 -14.87 11.34
CA ALA A 212 31.38 -15.96 10.49
C ALA A 212 31.65 -15.41 9.08
N ASP A 213 32.81 -15.72 8.51
CA ASP A 213 33.22 -15.30 7.16
C ASP A 213 33.02 -13.79 6.89
N ASN A 214 33.44 -12.93 7.83
CA ASN A 214 33.27 -11.48 7.77
C ASN A 214 31.82 -11.00 7.64
N VAL A 215 30.89 -11.79 8.18
CA VAL A 215 29.48 -11.43 8.32
C VAL A 215 29.08 -11.53 9.79
N LEU A 216 28.49 -10.47 10.29
CA LEU A 216 27.83 -10.42 11.59
C LEU A 216 26.39 -10.92 11.44
N TYR A 217 26.12 -12.09 11.99
CA TYR A 217 24.79 -12.67 12.10
C TYR A 217 24.15 -12.33 13.43
N LYS A 218 22.83 -12.11 13.42
CA LYS A 218 22.04 -11.69 14.59
C LYS A 218 20.69 -12.40 14.62
N ALA A 219 20.29 -12.92 15.77
CA ALA A 219 18.99 -13.56 15.97
C ALA A 219 18.54 -13.53 17.44
N THR A 220 17.28 -13.85 17.71
CA THR A 220 16.72 -13.91 19.08
C THR A 220 16.81 -15.27 19.75
N PHE A 221 17.41 -16.24 19.08
CA PHE A 221 17.56 -17.62 19.54
C PHE A 221 19.05 -17.98 19.73
N GLU A 222 19.35 -18.77 20.76
CA GLU A 222 20.73 -19.05 21.21
C GLU A 222 21.46 -20.01 20.27
N GLU A 223 20.72 -20.85 19.54
CA GLU A 223 21.23 -21.84 18.59
C GLU A 223 22.03 -21.22 17.45
N LEU A 224 21.85 -19.91 17.18
CA LEU A 224 22.68 -19.14 16.25
C LEU A 224 24.17 -19.32 16.53
N LEU A 225 24.53 -19.43 17.81
CA LEU A 225 25.92 -19.55 18.27
C LEU A 225 26.58 -20.85 17.82
N ALA A 226 25.81 -21.90 17.53
CA ALA A 226 26.31 -23.23 17.19
C ALA A 226 25.92 -23.72 15.79
N MET A 227 24.91 -23.12 15.15
CA MET A 227 24.41 -23.60 13.86
C MET A 227 25.39 -23.38 12.70
N GLU A 228 25.24 -24.14 11.62
CA GLU A 228 25.92 -23.87 10.35
C GLU A 228 25.33 -22.60 9.73
N LEU A 229 26.15 -21.56 9.58
CA LEU A 229 25.76 -20.29 9.00
C LEU A 229 26.03 -20.30 7.50
N PRO A 230 25.18 -19.68 6.68
CA PRO A 230 25.46 -19.52 5.26
C PRO A 230 26.76 -18.71 5.06
N SER A 231 27.44 -18.90 3.93
CA SER A 231 28.54 -18.02 3.57
C SER A 231 28.01 -16.64 3.15
N ALA A 232 28.84 -15.60 3.23
CA ALA A 232 28.50 -14.27 2.73
C ALA A 232 28.00 -14.32 1.28
N ALA A 233 28.69 -15.10 0.43
CA ALA A 233 28.31 -15.31 -0.96
C ALA A 233 26.96 -16.01 -1.09
N THR A 234 26.63 -16.96 -0.22
CA THR A 234 25.34 -17.64 -0.23
C THR A 234 24.20 -16.67 0.04
N VAL A 235 24.34 -15.80 1.05
CA VAL A 235 23.31 -14.84 1.44
C VAL A 235 23.14 -13.72 0.43
N THR A 236 24.23 -13.30 -0.22
CA THR A 236 24.25 -12.19 -1.18
C THR A 236 24.15 -12.63 -2.64
N SER A 237 24.11 -13.94 -2.94
CA SER A 237 24.14 -14.46 -4.32
C SER A 237 22.98 -14.03 -5.21
N SER A 238 21.82 -13.68 -4.63
CA SER A 238 20.67 -13.15 -5.38
C SER A 238 20.60 -11.62 -5.38
N VAL A 239 21.53 -10.94 -4.70
CA VAL A 239 21.60 -9.49 -4.63
C VAL A 239 22.25 -8.96 -5.90
N SER A 240 21.46 -8.30 -6.74
CA SER A 240 22.01 -7.62 -7.91
C SER A 240 22.87 -6.43 -7.47
N SER A 241 24.04 -6.27 -8.10
CA SER A 241 24.88 -5.07 -7.94
C SER A 241 24.27 -3.81 -8.59
N SER A 242 23.07 -3.88 -9.14
CA SER A 242 22.34 -2.73 -9.68
C SER A 242 21.20 -2.25 -8.79
N ASN A 243 20.86 -2.98 -7.72
CA ASN A 243 19.67 -2.74 -6.92
C ASN A 243 20.05 -2.31 -5.50
N ASP A 244 19.31 -1.34 -4.95
CA ASP A 244 19.57 -0.81 -3.62
C ASP A 244 18.78 -1.57 -2.55
N LEU A 245 17.56 -2.03 -2.87
CA LEU A 245 16.74 -2.86 -1.99
C LEU A 245 16.22 -4.07 -2.76
N GLY A 246 15.96 -5.16 -2.07
CA GLY A 246 15.22 -6.26 -2.68
C GLY A 246 14.81 -7.34 -1.71
N PHE A 247 14.01 -8.26 -2.22
CA PHE A 247 13.60 -9.46 -1.51
C PHE A 247 13.41 -10.63 -2.48
N ASP A 248 13.58 -11.82 -1.94
CA ASP A 248 13.26 -13.08 -2.60
C ASP A 248 12.49 -13.96 -1.61
N ALA A 249 11.36 -14.51 -2.03
CA ALA A 249 10.56 -15.48 -1.30
C ALA A 249 10.40 -16.76 -2.13
N TYR A 250 10.76 -17.89 -1.53
CA TYR A 250 10.86 -19.20 -2.18
C TYR A 250 9.80 -20.13 -1.61
N LEU A 251 8.59 -20.05 -2.15
CA LEU A 251 7.44 -20.83 -1.70
C LEU A 251 7.63 -22.33 -2.02
N ASP A 252 8.39 -22.65 -3.07
CA ASP A 252 8.82 -24.00 -3.40
C ASP A 252 9.61 -24.70 -2.28
N ARG A 253 10.32 -23.94 -1.43
CA ARG A 253 11.08 -24.46 -0.28
C ARG A 253 10.22 -24.86 0.91
N ILE A 254 8.94 -24.45 0.95
CA ILE A 254 8.01 -24.87 2.01
C ILE A 254 7.51 -26.30 1.70
N PRO A 255 7.69 -27.27 2.61
CA PRO A 255 7.20 -28.63 2.41
C PRO A 255 5.70 -28.69 2.09
N ILE A 256 5.31 -29.52 1.10
CA ILE A 256 3.92 -29.61 0.63
C ILE A 256 2.93 -29.97 1.75
N GLY A 257 3.34 -30.82 2.70
CA GLY A 257 2.50 -31.20 3.85
C GLY A 257 2.13 -30.01 4.74
N ILE A 258 3.04 -29.05 4.90
CA ILE A 258 2.79 -27.82 5.68
C ILE A 258 1.82 -26.92 4.92
N ARG A 259 1.99 -26.79 3.59
CA ARG A 259 1.06 -26.03 2.74
C ARG A 259 -0.35 -26.64 2.78
N GLN A 260 -0.46 -27.96 2.72
CA GLN A 260 -1.73 -28.68 2.83
C GLN A 260 -2.37 -28.53 4.21
N LEU A 261 -1.59 -28.60 5.29
CA LEU A 261 -2.11 -28.38 6.64
C LEU A 261 -2.70 -26.96 6.79
N GLY A 262 -1.94 -25.93 6.38
CA GLY A 262 -2.42 -24.55 6.39
C GLY A 262 -3.67 -24.34 5.53
N TRP A 263 -3.71 -24.93 4.35
CA TRP A 263 -4.88 -24.91 3.46
C TRP A 263 -6.12 -25.56 4.10
N ASN A 264 -5.95 -26.72 4.72
CA ASN A 264 -7.05 -27.43 5.39
C ASN A 264 -7.59 -26.63 6.59
N MET A 265 -6.72 -25.99 7.37
CA MET A 265 -7.14 -25.12 8.47
C MET A 265 -7.91 -23.90 7.96
N LEU A 266 -7.40 -23.24 6.92
CA LEU A 266 -8.03 -22.06 6.33
C LEU A 266 -9.40 -22.38 5.73
N THR A 267 -9.49 -23.42 4.88
CA THR A 267 -10.76 -23.84 4.28
C THR A 267 -11.78 -24.26 5.32
N SER A 268 -11.37 -24.90 6.41
CA SER A 268 -12.27 -25.22 7.53
C SER A 268 -12.81 -23.95 8.20
N ALA A 269 -11.96 -22.95 8.41
CA ALA A 269 -12.34 -21.68 9.04
C ALA A 269 -13.22 -20.80 8.14
N VAL A 270 -12.92 -20.73 6.84
CA VAL A 270 -13.71 -19.96 5.87
C VAL A 270 -15.01 -20.67 5.55
N GLY A 271 -15.02 -22.01 5.50
CA GLY A 271 -16.20 -22.81 5.18
C GLY A 271 -17.37 -22.57 6.15
N THR A 272 -17.11 -22.27 7.42
CA THR A 272 -18.16 -21.88 8.39
C THR A 272 -18.69 -20.47 8.11
N GLN A 273 -17.82 -19.55 7.69
CA GLN A 273 -18.20 -18.18 7.30
C GLN A 273 -18.95 -18.13 5.96
N LEU A 274 -18.83 -19.13 5.10
CA LEU A 274 -19.52 -19.20 3.79
C LEU A 274 -20.85 -19.94 3.82
N GLN A 275 -21.33 -20.40 4.98
CA GLN A 275 -22.68 -20.96 5.12
C GLN A 275 -23.73 -19.85 5.00
N GLN A 276 -24.93 -20.17 4.49
CA GLN A 276 -26.04 -19.23 4.45
C GLN A 276 -26.44 -18.84 5.87
N HIS A 277 -26.57 -17.54 6.12
CA HIS A 277 -26.99 -17.05 7.43
C HIS A 277 -28.52 -17.09 7.55
N ASP A 278 -29.02 -17.25 8.78
CA ASP A 278 -30.46 -17.21 9.04
C ASP A 278 -31.05 -15.87 8.58
N GLY A 279 -32.07 -15.94 7.71
CA GLY A 279 -32.73 -14.75 7.14
C GLY A 279 -32.00 -14.07 5.98
N GLU A 280 -30.86 -14.61 5.52
CA GLU A 280 -30.18 -14.13 4.32
C GLU A 280 -30.90 -14.59 3.04
N SER A 281 -31.12 -13.66 2.09
CA SER A 281 -31.69 -14.03 0.79
C SER A 281 -30.73 -14.92 0.00
N GLU A 282 -31.29 -15.79 -0.84
CA GLU A 282 -30.49 -16.69 -1.69
C GLU A 282 -29.51 -15.92 -2.57
N THR A 283 -29.92 -14.78 -3.12
CA THR A 283 -29.08 -13.89 -3.93
C THR A 283 -27.90 -13.31 -3.13
N ALA A 284 -28.15 -12.79 -1.91
CA ALA A 284 -27.09 -12.24 -1.06
C ALA A 284 -26.10 -13.33 -0.62
N TYR A 285 -26.62 -14.51 -0.30
CA TYR A 285 -25.81 -15.70 -0.01
C TYR A 285 -24.93 -16.09 -1.20
N ASN A 286 -25.48 -16.19 -2.41
CA ASN A 286 -24.74 -16.57 -3.61
C ASN A 286 -23.64 -15.56 -3.95
N MET A 287 -23.89 -14.25 -3.80
CA MET A 287 -22.87 -13.22 -3.99
C MET A 287 -21.72 -13.35 -2.99
N ARG A 288 -22.05 -13.52 -1.69
CA ARG A 288 -21.04 -13.67 -0.63
C ARG A 288 -20.23 -14.95 -0.81
N ARG A 289 -20.91 -16.06 -1.10
CA ARG A 289 -20.28 -17.35 -1.36
C ARG A 289 -19.35 -17.30 -2.56
N SER A 290 -19.81 -16.74 -3.69
CA SER A 290 -18.98 -16.57 -4.89
C SER A 290 -17.73 -15.73 -4.63
N SER A 291 -17.86 -14.62 -3.88
CA SER A 291 -16.71 -13.81 -3.47
C SER A 291 -15.75 -14.57 -2.55
N GLY A 292 -16.28 -15.40 -1.66
CA GLY A 292 -15.49 -16.25 -0.76
C GLY A 292 -14.73 -17.35 -1.51
N ASP A 293 -15.41 -18.02 -2.44
CA ASP A 293 -14.83 -19.06 -3.30
C ASP A 293 -13.71 -18.48 -4.18
N LEU A 294 -13.89 -17.26 -4.72
CA LEU A 294 -12.84 -16.53 -5.43
C LEU A 294 -11.61 -16.25 -4.53
N GLY A 295 -11.82 -15.79 -3.30
CA GLY A 295 -10.73 -15.55 -2.34
C GLY A 295 -9.98 -16.83 -1.96
N LEU A 296 -10.71 -17.95 -1.81
CA LEU A 296 -10.12 -19.26 -1.58
C LEU A 296 -9.32 -19.74 -2.79
N ALA A 297 -9.83 -19.57 -4.01
CA ALA A 297 -9.11 -19.91 -5.24
C ALA A 297 -7.79 -19.15 -5.36
N LEU A 298 -7.78 -17.84 -5.09
CA LEU A 298 -6.57 -17.02 -5.09
C LEU A 298 -5.56 -17.51 -4.03
N THR A 299 -6.03 -17.80 -2.81
CA THR A 299 -5.15 -18.28 -1.74
C THR A 299 -4.55 -19.65 -2.07
N LYS A 300 -5.34 -20.54 -2.69
CA LYS A 300 -4.87 -21.84 -3.17
C LYS A 300 -3.80 -21.67 -4.24
N ALA A 301 -4.02 -20.79 -5.22
CA ALA A 301 -3.04 -20.48 -6.26
C ALA A 301 -1.72 -19.97 -5.63
N VAL A 302 -1.79 -19.11 -4.63
CA VAL A 302 -0.57 -18.64 -3.93
C VAL A 302 0.19 -19.78 -3.26
N LEU A 303 -0.51 -20.64 -2.54
CA LEU A 303 0.11 -21.73 -1.78
C LEU A 303 0.72 -22.81 -2.67
N PHE A 304 0.03 -23.14 -3.77
CA PHE A 304 0.33 -24.34 -4.56
C PHE A 304 0.89 -24.04 -5.94
N ASP A 305 0.57 -22.89 -6.52
CA ASP A 305 0.87 -22.57 -7.92
C ASP A 305 1.95 -21.49 -8.09
N ILE A 306 2.46 -20.90 -7.01
CA ILE A 306 3.61 -19.99 -7.05
C ILE A 306 4.86 -20.74 -6.58
N ASP A 307 5.95 -20.63 -7.34
CA ASP A 307 7.25 -21.19 -6.95
C ASP A 307 8.11 -20.14 -6.22
N ASN A 308 8.18 -18.93 -6.76
CA ASN A 308 8.89 -17.82 -6.10
C ASN A 308 8.16 -16.48 -6.28
N SER A 309 8.50 -15.54 -5.41
CA SER A 309 8.23 -14.12 -5.57
C SER A 309 9.52 -13.36 -5.31
N SER A 310 9.86 -12.39 -6.14
CA SER A 310 11.06 -11.58 -5.98
C SER A 310 10.73 -10.13 -6.29
N GLY A 311 11.27 -9.20 -5.52
CA GLY A 311 11.13 -7.78 -5.83
C GLY A 311 12.42 -7.02 -5.57
N TRP A 312 12.57 -5.89 -6.25
CA TRP A 312 13.71 -5.00 -6.07
C TRP A 312 13.31 -3.54 -6.23
N MET A 313 14.10 -2.66 -5.64
CA MET A 313 14.01 -1.22 -5.84
C MET A 313 15.40 -0.65 -6.10
N ARG A 314 15.45 0.36 -6.96
CA ARG A 314 16.65 1.15 -7.28
C ARG A 314 16.32 2.62 -7.12
N PHE A 315 17.10 3.31 -6.31
CA PHE A 315 17.02 4.74 -6.09
C PHE A 315 17.48 5.52 -7.33
N ALA A 316 17.03 6.76 -7.43
CA ALA A 316 17.49 7.66 -8.49
C ALA A 316 19.00 7.91 -8.35
N SER A 317 19.71 7.91 -9.46
CA SER A 317 21.14 8.16 -9.56
C SER A 317 21.43 9.27 -10.56
N ASP A 318 22.70 9.63 -10.74
CA ASP A 318 23.10 10.63 -11.74
C ASP A 318 22.85 10.15 -13.19
N GLU A 319 22.71 8.84 -13.40
CA GLU A 319 22.42 8.23 -14.71
C GLU A 319 20.92 7.97 -14.95
N ASP A 320 20.11 7.92 -13.89
CA ASP A 320 18.67 7.71 -13.96
C ASP A 320 17.94 8.52 -12.88
N ASP A 321 17.28 9.58 -13.29
CA ASP A 321 16.54 10.50 -12.42
C ASP A 321 15.22 9.91 -11.89
N SER A 322 15.10 8.59 -11.78
CA SER A 322 13.89 7.90 -11.32
C SER A 322 14.21 6.81 -10.29
N LEU A 323 13.41 6.79 -9.22
CA LEU A 323 13.24 5.62 -8.37
C LEU A 323 12.49 4.55 -9.18
N ARG A 324 13.03 3.34 -9.27
CA ARG A 324 12.39 2.21 -9.96
C ARG A 324 12.15 1.06 -9.00
N GLY A 325 11.09 0.31 -9.23
CA GLY A 325 10.80 -0.92 -8.51
C GLY A 325 10.17 -1.96 -9.41
N GLU A 326 10.45 -3.22 -9.11
CA GLU A 326 9.84 -4.37 -9.77
C GLU A 326 9.44 -5.40 -8.72
N LEU A 327 8.29 -6.03 -8.94
CA LEU A 327 7.83 -7.21 -8.22
C LEU A 327 7.47 -8.27 -9.27
N ARG A 328 8.09 -9.44 -9.17
CA ARG A 328 7.83 -10.58 -10.02
C ARG A 328 7.33 -11.75 -9.19
N ILE A 329 6.18 -12.29 -9.56
CA ILE A 329 5.61 -13.51 -8.99
C ILE A 329 5.72 -14.58 -10.06
N ARG A 330 6.52 -15.62 -9.81
CA ARG A 330 6.68 -16.72 -10.76
C ARG A 330 5.69 -17.83 -10.48
N ALA A 331 4.81 -18.05 -11.44
CA ALA A 331 3.90 -19.19 -11.40
C ALA A 331 4.68 -20.47 -11.72
N ARG A 332 4.29 -21.58 -11.08
CA ARG A 332 4.80 -22.91 -11.40
C ARG A 332 4.35 -23.30 -12.79
N ASN A 333 5.28 -23.79 -13.60
CA ASN A 333 4.99 -24.27 -14.95
C ASN A 333 3.80 -25.25 -14.97
N ASN A 334 2.87 -25.03 -15.90
CA ASN A 334 1.64 -25.83 -16.07
C ASN A 334 0.67 -25.81 -14.87
N SER A 335 0.79 -24.84 -13.96
CA SER A 335 -0.18 -24.64 -12.88
C SER A 335 -1.51 -24.08 -13.41
N GLU A 336 -2.55 -24.15 -12.58
CA GLU A 336 -3.83 -23.50 -12.90
C GLU A 336 -3.64 -21.99 -13.01
N LEU A 337 -2.87 -21.39 -12.08
CA LEU A 337 -2.50 -19.98 -12.15
C LEU A 337 -1.85 -19.59 -13.48
N THR A 338 -0.92 -20.39 -14.00
CA THR A 338 -0.27 -20.09 -15.29
C THR A 338 -1.29 -20.04 -16.43
N ARG A 339 -2.23 -20.99 -16.48
CA ARG A 339 -3.29 -21.02 -17.49
C ARG A 339 -4.24 -19.82 -17.35
N GLN A 340 -4.55 -19.43 -16.12
CA GLN A 340 -5.37 -18.25 -15.85
C GLN A 340 -4.65 -16.96 -16.27
N LEU A 341 -3.36 -16.80 -15.97
CA LEU A 341 -2.58 -15.62 -16.35
C LEU A 341 -2.41 -15.50 -17.87
N GLN A 342 -2.15 -16.60 -18.57
CA GLN A 342 -2.10 -16.63 -20.04
C GLN A 342 -3.44 -16.21 -20.69
N SER A 343 -4.55 -16.46 -20.01
CA SER A 343 -5.89 -16.09 -20.49
C SER A 343 -6.39 -14.77 -19.90
N ALA A 344 -5.62 -14.12 -19.03
CA ALA A 344 -6.01 -12.88 -18.35
C ALA A 344 -5.79 -11.63 -19.22
N GLU A 345 -4.98 -11.72 -20.28
CA GLU A 345 -4.77 -10.60 -21.18
C GLU A 345 -6.06 -10.26 -21.94
N GLY A 346 -6.51 -9.02 -21.76
CA GLY A 346 -7.67 -8.48 -22.44
C GLY A 346 -7.35 -7.91 -23.83
N PHE A 347 -8.40 -7.61 -24.58
CA PHE A 347 -8.30 -6.85 -25.83
C PHE A 347 -8.62 -5.40 -25.54
N SER A 348 -7.72 -4.48 -25.87
CA SER A 348 -7.92 -3.07 -25.57
C SER A 348 -8.53 -2.32 -26.74
N GLN A 349 -9.69 -1.73 -26.50
CA GLN A 349 -10.38 -0.82 -27.42
C GLN A 349 -9.98 0.64 -27.21
N PHE A 350 -9.40 0.95 -26.05
CA PHE A 350 -8.88 2.27 -25.73
C PHE A 350 -7.40 2.44 -26.07
N ALA A 351 -6.74 1.41 -26.61
CA ALA A 351 -5.32 1.41 -26.96
C ALA A 351 -4.84 2.64 -27.75
N PRO A 352 -5.59 3.15 -28.76
CA PRO A 352 -5.15 4.31 -29.57
C PRO A 352 -4.94 5.59 -28.75
N ILE A 353 -5.58 5.70 -27.58
CA ILE A 353 -5.52 6.89 -26.72
C ILE A 353 -4.76 6.65 -25.41
N LEU A 354 -4.16 5.47 -25.18
CA LEU A 354 -3.39 5.21 -23.95
C LEU A 354 -2.14 6.10 -23.83
N ASN A 355 -1.48 6.38 -24.95
CA ASN A 355 -0.20 7.10 -25.01
C ASN A 355 -0.32 8.53 -25.52
N ASP A 356 -1.50 9.14 -25.45
CA ASP A 356 -1.66 10.51 -25.92
C ASP A 356 -1.08 11.56 -24.93
N ASN A 357 -1.41 12.84 -25.18
CA ASN A 357 -0.92 13.96 -24.43
C ASN A 357 -1.68 14.25 -23.11
N ALA A 358 -2.24 13.23 -22.46
CA ALA A 358 -2.81 13.38 -21.12
C ALA A 358 -1.74 13.57 -20.03
N ALA A 359 -2.12 14.25 -18.95
CA ALA A 359 -1.31 14.45 -17.75
C ALA A 359 -1.40 13.25 -16.81
N ALA A 360 -2.56 12.59 -16.75
CA ALA A 360 -2.71 11.34 -16.03
C ALA A 360 -3.52 10.34 -16.86
N THR A 361 -3.21 9.05 -16.73
CA THR A 361 -3.90 7.95 -17.39
C THR A 361 -3.91 6.74 -16.47
N ILE A 362 -5.07 6.12 -16.31
CA ILE A 362 -5.29 4.85 -15.62
C ILE A 362 -6.04 3.96 -16.59
N HIS A 363 -5.50 2.78 -16.86
CA HIS A 363 -6.09 1.80 -17.76
C HIS A 363 -6.06 0.42 -17.12
N LEU A 364 -7.21 -0.24 -17.09
CA LEU A 364 -7.39 -1.61 -16.65
C LEU A 364 -7.91 -2.39 -17.85
N CYS A 365 -7.26 -3.49 -18.22
CA CYS A 365 -7.72 -4.37 -19.29
C CYS A 365 -7.46 -5.83 -18.88
N VAL A 366 -8.50 -6.48 -18.40
CA VAL A 366 -8.41 -7.84 -17.86
C VAL A 366 -9.48 -8.73 -18.45
N ARG A 367 -9.10 -9.95 -18.79
CA ARG A 367 -10.05 -11.01 -19.13
C ARG A 367 -10.35 -11.83 -17.88
N PHE A 368 -11.62 -11.89 -17.53
CA PHE A 368 -12.11 -12.65 -16.40
C PHE A 368 -11.93 -14.16 -16.60
N PRO A 369 -11.67 -14.92 -15.52
CA PRO A 369 -11.58 -16.38 -15.57
C PRO A 369 -12.95 -17.01 -15.90
N GLU A 370 -12.99 -18.31 -16.20
CA GLU A 370 -14.21 -19.01 -16.67
C GLU A 370 -15.32 -19.07 -15.62
N GLU A 371 -14.96 -18.90 -14.34
CA GLU A 371 -15.88 -18.97 -13.20
C GLU A 371 -16.55 -17.63 -12.89
N ALA A 372 -15.97 -16.51 -13.33
CA ALA A 372 -16.47 -15.17 -13.05
C ALA A 372 -17.83 -14.80 -13.69
N PRO A 373 -18.22 -15.30 -14.88
CA PRO A 373 -19.54 -15.05 -15.46
C PRO A 373 -20.70 -15.32 -14.51
N ALA A 374 -20.64 -16.39 -13.71
CA ALA A 374 -21.70 -16.72 -12.76
C ALA A 374 -21.90 -15.61 -11.70
N ALA A 375 -20.82 -14.99 -11.22
CA ALA A 375 -20.89 -13.89 -10.26
C ALA A 375 -21.48 -12.61 -10.87
N LEU A 376 -21.13 -12.31 -12.12
CA LEU A 376 -21.65 -11.17 -12.86
C LEU A 376 -23.14 -11.33 -13.16
N LEU A 377 -23.56 -12.51 -13.59
CA LEU A 377 -24.97 -12.84 -13.83
C LEU A 377 -25.79 -12.76 -12.54
N ALA A 378 -25.28 -13.31 -11.42
CA ALA A 378 -25.94 -13.19 -10.12
C ALA A 378 -26.07 -11.73 -9.65
N THR A 379 -25.07 -10.89 -9.96
CA THR A 379 -25.12 -9.45 -9.67
C THR A 379 -26.18 -8.74 -10.54
N GLY A 380 -26.34 -9.16 -11.80
CA GLY A 380 -27.42 -8.69 -12.68
C GLY A 380 -28.80 -9.02 -12.12
N THR A 381 -29.02 -10.28 -11.71
CA THR A 381 -30.27 -10.69 -11.06
C THR A 381 -30.54 -9.91 -9.77
N TRP A 382 -29.51 -9.73 -8.93
CA TRP A 382 -29.63 -8.93 -7.72
C TRP A 382 -30.02 -7.47 -8.00
N LEU A 383 -29.46 -6.88 -9.04
CA LEU A 383 -29.76 -5.50 -9.45
C LEU A 383 -31.23 -5.37 -9.88
N GLU A 384 -31.73 -6.33 -10.67
CA GLU A 384 -33.14 -6.41 -11.06
C GLU A 384 -34.06 -6.53 -9.85
N GLU A 385 -33.81 -7.48 -8.96
CA GLU A 385 -34.60 -7.70 -7.73
C GLU A 385 -34.59 -6.46 -6.81
N SER A 386 -33.43 -5.81 -6.70
CA SER A 386 -33.27 -4.65 -5.82
C SER A 386 -34.01 -3.44 -6.35
N ILE A 387 -33.93 -3.17 -7.67
CA ILE A 387 -34.64 -2.06 -8.29
C ILE A 387 -36.14 -2.32 -8.26
N ASP A 388 -36.61 -3.53 -8.59
CA ASP A 388 -38.02 -3.91 -8.54
C ASP A 388 -38.62 -3.68 -7.14
N LYS A 389 -37.88 -4.11 -6.11
CA LYS A 389 -38.30 -3.93 -4.72
C LYS A 389 -38.34 -2.46 -4.29
N VAL A 390 -37.34 -1.67 -4.66
CA VAL A 390 -37.27 -0.25 -4.29
C VAL A 390 -38.32 0.57 -5.03
N SER A 391 -38.54 0.30 -6.32
CA SER A 391 -39.53 1.01 -7.14
C SER A 391 -40.98 0.58 -6.88
N GLY A 392 -41.20 -0.41 -6.02
CA GLY A 392 -42.53 -0.96 -5.74
C GLY A 392 -43.16 -1.65 -6.96
N GLY A 393 -42.35 -2.18 -7.87
CA GLY A 393 -42.81 -2.84 -9.09
C GLY A 393 -43.17 -1.90 -10.23
N ASP A 394 -42.60 -0.68 -10.28
CA ASP A 394 -42.74 0.19 -11.45
C ASP A 394 -42.14 -0.49 -12.69
N ALA A 395 -43.00 -0.80 -13.66
CA ALA A 395 -42.64 -1.50 -14.89
C ALA A 395 -41.51 -0.81 -15.67
N ALA A 396 -41.46 0.52 -15.67
CA ALA A 396 -40.41 1.25 -16.37
C ALA A 396 -39.06 1.14 -15.66
N MET A 397 -39.03 1.20 -14.33
CA MET A 397 -37.82 0.96 -13.53
C MET A 397 -37.34 -0.49 -13.61
N VAL A 398 -38.26 -1.44 -13.69
CA VAL A 398 -37.94 -2.86 -13.92
C VAL A 398 -37.29 -3.06 -15.29
N ASP A 399 -37.82 -2.43 -16.35
CA ASP A 399 -37.22 -2.52 -17.69
C ASP A 399 -35.84 -1.86 -17.75
N VAL A 400 -35.66 -0.75 -17.04
CA VAL A 400 -34.34 -0.12 -16.85
C VAL A 400 -33.37 -1.06 -16.15
N ALA A 401 -33.81 -1.74 -15.09
CA ALA A 401 -33.00 -2.71 -14.37
C ALA A 401 -32.53 -3.86 -15.27
N LYS A 402 -33.41 -4.36 -16.15
CA LYS A 402 -33.04 -5.36 -17.16
C LYS A 402 -31.96 -4.86 -18.10
N VAL A 403 -32.07 -3.64 -18.62
CA VAL A 403 -31.05 -3.05 -19.52
C VAL A 403 -29.70 -2.90 -18.81
N LEU A 404 -29.69 -2.51 -17.53
CA LEU A 404 -28.46 -2.43 -16.74
C LEU A 404 -27.87 -3.84 -16.47
N SER A 405 -28.72 -4.82 -16.19
CA SER A 405 -28.34 -6.23 -16.03
C SER A 405 -27.80 -6.86 -17.32
N GLU A 406 -28.35 -6.50 -18.48
CA GLU A 406 -27.84 -6.90 -19.79
C GLU A 406 -26.41 -6.41 -20.01
N THR A 407 -26.02 -5.27 -19.42
CA THR A 407 -24.64 -4.79 -19.48
C THR A 407 -23.68 -5.72 -18.74
N LEU A 408 -24.09 -6.22 -17.57
CA LEU A 408 -23.32 -7.22 -16.80
C LEU A 408 -23.28 -8.58 -17.50
N THR A 409 -24.40 -8.98 -18.11
CA THR A 409 -24.50 -10.19 -18.94
C THR A 409 -23.54 -10.12 -20.12
N GLY A 410 -23.51 -8.99 -20.81
CA GLY A 410 -22.58 -8.71 -21.88
C GLY A 410 -21.12 -8.86 -21.46
N ILE A 411 -20.74 -8.26 -20.33
CA ILE A 411 -19.39 -8.43 -19.75
C ILE A 411 -19.09 -9.89 -19.41
N ALA A 412 -20.10 -10.64 -18.93
CA ALA A 412 -19.97 -12.05 -18.64
C ALA A 412 -19.75 -12.90 -19.92
N GLU A 413 -20.35 -12.52 -21.05
CA GLU A 413 -20.21 -13.21 -22.34
C GLU A 413 -18.83 -12.97 -22.97
N HIS A 414 -18.42 -11.71 -23.12
CA HIS A 414 -17.11 -11.41 -23.72
C HIS A 414 -15.94 -11.61 -22.76
N ARG A 415 -16.22 -11.71 -21.44
CA ARG A 415 -15.25 -11.87 -20.35
C ARG A 415 -14.17 -10.78 -20.26
N ASN A 416 -14.23 -9.75 -21.10
CA ASN A 416 -13.26 -8.65 -21.13
C ASN A 416 -13.76 -7.48 -20.28
N LEU A 417 -13.06 -7.12 -19.22
CA LEU A 417 -13.28 -5.87 -18.50
C LEU A 417 -12.20 -4.88 -18.92
N GLU A 418 -12.62 -3.78 -19.52
CA GLU A 418 -11.72 -2.69 -19.87
C GLU A 418 -12.24 -1.35 -19.34
N PHE A 419 -11.39 -0.61 -18.65
CA PHE A 419 -11.67 0.72 -18.13
C PHE A 419 -10.50 1.65 -18.40
N LEU A 420 -10.80 2.86 -18.83
CA LEU A 420 -9.85 3.95 -19.03
C LEU A 420 -10.34 5.20 -18.30
N ALA A 421 -9.46 5.86 -17.57
CA ALA A 421 -9.70 7.19 -17.00
C ALA A 421 -8.45 8.06 -17.13
N LYS A 422 -8.66 9.34 -17.44
CA LYS A 422 -7.60 10.26 -17.82
C LYS A 422 -7.87 11.67 -17.32
N ILE A 423 -6.79 12.41 -17.14
CA ILE A 423 -6.80 13.85 -16.89
C ILE A 423 -6.03 14.51 -18.01
N GLY A 424 -6.66 15.41 -18.73
CA GLY A 424 -6.04 16.08 -19.86
C GLY A 424 -6.61 17.47 -20.10
N TRP A 425 -5.97 18.17 -21.01
CA TRP A 425 -6.34 19.51 -21.42
C TRP A 425 -6.15 19.65 -22.93
N SER A 426 -7.03 20.41 -23.57
CA SER A 426 -6.84 20.89 -24.94
C SER A 426 -7.40 22.31 -25.07
N GLU A 427 -6.93 23.06 -26.07
CA GLU A 427 -7.43 24.41 -26.36
C GLU A 427 -8.95 24.43 -26.57
N THR A 428 -9.51 23.36 -27.15
CA THR A 428 -10.94 23.26 -27.46
C THR A 428 -11.78 22.73 -26.31
N SER A 429 -11.20 21.98 -25.37
CA SER A 429 -11.95 21.33 -24.29
C SER A 429 -11.79 22.00 -22.93
N GLY A 430 -10.71 22.76 -22.73
CA GLY A 430 -10.23 23.07 -21.38
C GLY A 430 -9.76 21.80 -20.66
N GLY A 431 -9.57 21.91 -19.35
CA GLY A 431 -9.23 20.79 -18.47
C GLY A 431 -10.43 19.87 -18.28
N ALA A 432 -10.21 18.55 -18.39
CA ALA A 432 -11.25 17.55 -18.25
C ALA A 432 -10.74 16.23 -17.65
N PHE A 433 -11.61 15.58 -16.87
CA PHE A 433 -11.53 14.15 -16.59
C PHE A 433 -12.29 13.41 -17.69
N TYR A 434 -11.70 12.40 -18.31
CA TYR A 434 -12.36 11.69 -19.40
C TYR A 434 -11.89 10.25 -19.53
N GLY A 435 -12.67 9.43 -20.22
CA GLY A 435 -12.33 8.03 -20.40
C GLY A 435 -13.51 7.20 -20.85
N GLY A 436 -13.45 5.90 -20.61
CA GLY A 436 -14.50 4.99 -21.02
C GLY A 436 -14.45 3.64 -20.32
N LEU A 437 -15.56 2.92 -20.41
CA LEU A 437 -15.76 1.57 -19.95
C LEU A 437 -16.19 0.71 -21.14
N GLN A 438 -15.58 -0.45 -21.33
CA GLN A 438 -16.11 -1.42 -22.26
C GLN A 438 -17.40 -2.01 -21.71
N VAL A 439 -18.45 -1.94 -22.52
CA VAL A 439 -19.78 -2.47 -22.26
C VAL A 439 -20.23 -3.28 -23.47
N SER A 440 -21.40 -3.89 -23.41
CA SER A 440 -22.00 -4.43 -24.63
C SER A 440 -22.69 -3.36 -25.46
N ASP A 441 -22.80 -3.64 -26.76
CA ASP A 441 -23.53 -2.77 -27.67
C ASP A 441 -25.03 -2.84 -27.38
N ASN A 442 -25.50 -1.84 -26.65
CA ASN A 442 -26.90 -1.71 -26.25
C ASN A 442 -27.39 -0.27 -26.49
N PRO A 443 -28.10 -0.02 -27.60
CA PRO A 443 -28.62 1.31 -27.93
C PRO A 443 -29.60 1.90 -26.89
N GLN A 444 -30.14 1.07 -25.98
CA GLN A 444 -31.03 1.54 -24.91
C GLN A 444 -30.27 1.95 -23.65
N LEU A 445 -29.00 1.59 -23.50
CA LEU A 445 -28.24 1.78 -22.25
C LEU A 445 -28.27 3.23 -21.77
N LEU A 446 -27.95 4.18 -22.65
CA LEU A 446 -27.88 5.60 -22.27
C LEU A 446 -29.26 6.17 -21.89
N ARG A 447 -30.33 5.70 -22.55
CA ARG A 447 -31.71 6.09 -22.23
C ARG A 447 -32.18 5.48 -20.92
N SER A 448 -31.83 4.24 -20.64
CA SER A 448 -32.14 3.57 -19.37
C SER A 448 -31.39 4.21 -18.21
N LEU A 449 -30.12 4.58 -18.39
CA LEU A 449 -29.36 5.36 -17.41
C LEU A 449 -30.01 6.72 -17.12
N HIS A 450 -30.41 7.44 -18.17
CA HIS A 450 -31.12 8.71 -18.03
C HIS A 450 -32.42 8.55 -17.24
N TYR A 451 -33.23 7.55 -17.58
CA TYR A 451 -34.48 7.26 -16.88
C TYR A 451 -34.21 6.92 -15.41
N PHE A 452 -33.26 6.02 -15.14
CA PHE A 452 -32.87 5.63 -13.79
C PHE A 452 -32.49 6.85 -12.92
N MET A 453 -31.62 7.72 -13.44
CA MET A 453 -31.13 8.86 -12.69
C MET A 453 -32.19 9.94 -12.46
N THR A 454 -33.21 10.03 -13.33
CA THR A 454 -34.27 11.04 -13.23
C THR A 454 -35.51 10.56 -12.44
N HIS A 455 -35.67 9.25 -12.25
CA HIS A 455 -36.87 8.66 -11.63
C HIS A 455 -36.58 7.83 -10.36
N ALA A 456 -35.33 7.71 -9.92
CA ALA A 456 -35.02 7.05 -8.65
C ALA A 456 -35.60 7.83 -7.45
N ASP A 457 -36.26 7.15 -6.52
CA ASP A 457 -36.99 7.72 -5.36
C ASP A 457 -36.15 8.62 -4.42
N ASN A 458 -34.83 8.57 -4.54
CA ASN A 458 -33.89 9.38 -3.76
C ASN A 458 -33.25 10.53 -4.55
N ALA A 459 -33.70 10.82 -5.77
CA ALA A 459 -33.22 11.98 -6.52
C ALA A 459 -33.63 13.27 -5.79
N PRO A 460 -32.68 14.13 -5.39
CA PRO A 460 -33.00 15.42 -4.77
C PRO A 460 -33.97 16.22 -5.66
N PRO A 461 -34.96 16.94 -5.08
CA PRO A 461 -35.90 17.73 -5.86
C PRO A 461 -35.16 18.75 -6.74
N GLY A 462 -35.35 18.67 -8.06
CA GLY A 462 -34.72 19.55 -9.05
C GLY A 462 -33.51 18.97 -9.78
N ASP A 463 -32.94 17.85 -9.33
CA ASP A 463 -31.77 17.24 -9.99
C ASP A 463 -32.10 16.61 -11.34
N ALA A 464 -33.33 16.11 -11.51
CA ALA A 464 -33.78 15.54 -12.78
C ALA A 464 -33.80 16.56 -13.93
N GLU A 465 -34.03 17.85 -13.64
CA GLU A 465 -34.02 18.92 -14.65
C GLU A 465 -32.60 19.20 -15.17
N ASN A 466 -31.58 18.83 -14.40
CA ASN A 466 -30.18 19.01 -14.74
C ASN A 466 -29.61 17.85 -15.57
N ILE A 467 -30.37 16.77 -15.76
CA ILE A 467 -29.95 15.58 -16.52
C ILE A 467 -30.76 15.52 -17.81
N THR A 468 -30.11 15.77 -18.93
CA THR A 468 -30.78 15.86 -20.24
C THR A 468 -30.15 14.89 -21.24
N LEU A 469 -30.98 14.37 -22.14
CA LEU A 469 -30.52 13.69 -23.35
C LEU A 469 -30.54 14.70 -24.49
N THR A 470 -29.41 14.85 -25.15
CA THR A 470 -29.22 15.76 -26.29
C THR A 470 -28.64 15.00 -27.47
N GLU A 471 -28.85 15.51 -28.67
CA GLU A 471 -28.23 15.00 -29.88
C GLU A 471 -27.12 15.97 -30.31
N VAL A 472 -25.90 15.47 -30.45
CA VAL A 472 -24.74 16.22 -30.93
C VAL A 472 -24.14 15.42 -32.08
N ASP A 473 -24.07 16.02 -33.27
CA ASP A 473 -23.53 15.40 -34.49
C ASP A 473 -24.13 14.01 -34.83
N GLY A 474 -25.41 13.80 -34.48
CA GLY A 474 -26.14 12.55 -34.72
C GLY A 474 -25.88 11.44 -33.70
N GLN A 475 -25.25 11.78 -32.57
CA GLN A 475 -25.02 10.90 -31.45
C GLN A 475 -25.78 11.39 -30.22
N THR A 476 -26.48 10.46 -29.56
CA THR A 476 -27.15 10.75 -28.29
C THR A 476 -26.11 10.91 -27.19
N ILE A 477 -26.10 12.06 -26.53
CA ILE A 477 -25.25 12.37 -25.37
C ILE A 477 -26.15 12.68 -24.18
N MET A 478 -25.89 12.04 -23.05
CA MET A 478 -26.47 12.43 -21.78
C MET A 478 -25.59 13.50 -21.13
N GLN A 479 -26.18 14.66 -20.89
CA GLN A 479 -25.54 15.79 -20.23
C GLN A 479 -26.10 15.93 -18.82
N VAL A 480 -25.21 15.99 -17.84
CA VAL A 480 -25.51 16.30 -16.44
C VAL A 480 -24.90 17.67 -16.12
N LEU A 481 -25.75 18.61 -15.74
CA LEU A 481 -25.36 19.91 -15.22
C LEU A 481 -25.25 19.82 -13.71
N TRP A 482 -24.13 20.24 -13.15
CA TRP A 482 -23.99 20.25 -11.70
C TRP A 482 -24.66 21.50 -11.10
N PRO A 483 -25.51 21.39 -10.06
CA PRO A 483 -26.14 22.56 -9.44
C PRO A 483 -25.11 23.56 -8.89
N GLU A 484 -25.33 24.87 -9.10
CA GLU A 484 -24.38 25.92 -8.67
C GLU A 484 -24.10 25.91 -7.17
N LYS A 485 -25.09 25.55 -6.35
CA LYS A 485 -24.92 25.42 -4.90
C LYS A 485 -23.90 24.33 -4.55
N ASP A 486 -24.00 23.17 -5.18
CA ASP A 486 -23.12 22.03 -4.91
C ASP A 486 -21.74 22.26 -5.53
N LEU A 487 -21.68 22.97 -6.66
CA LEU A 487 -20.43 23.43 -7.26
C LEU A 487 -19.63 24.32 -6.31
N ALA A 488 -20.28 25.29 -5.65
CA ALA A 488 -19.60 26.16 -4.69
C ALA A 488 -19.03 25.37 -3.50
N GLU A 489 -19.74 24.35 -3.02
CA GLU A 489 -19.26 23.46 -1.95
C GLU A 489 -18.07 22.60 -2.42
N ILE A 490 -18.14 22.03 -3.62
CA ILE A 490 -17.06 21.24 -4.22
C ILE A 490 -15.83 22.12 -4.50
N GLU A 491 -16.01 23.30 -5.07
CA GLU A 491 -14.94 24.24 -5.39
C GLU A 491 -14.23 24.71 -4.10
N ALA A 492 -14.98 25.01 -3.04
CA ALA A 492 -14.40 25.38 -1.74
C ALA A 492 -13.55 24.24 -1.13
N VAL A 493 -13.92 22.98 -1.40
CA VAL A 493 -13.26 21.79 -0.83
C VAL A 493 -12.20 21.18 -1.74
N THR A 494 -12.23 21.44 -3.05
CA THR A 494 -11.37 20.75 -4.04
C THR A 494 -10.64 21.68 -5.00
N GLY A 495 -11.03 22.96 -5.08
CA GLY A 495 -10.53 23.91 -6.09
C GLY A 495 -11.01 23.64 -7.51
N ILE A 496 -11.84 22.62 -7.72
CA ILE A 496 -12.35 22.21 -9.04
C ILE A 496 -13.78 22.71 -9.22
N ARG A 497 -14.10 23.17 -10.42
CA ARG A 497 -15.45 23.59 -10.84
C ARG A 497 -15.93 22.77 -12.05
N VAL A 498 -16.26 21.50 -11.82
CA VAL A 498 -16.83 20.60 -12.85
C VAL A 498 -18.31 20.92 -13.08
N THR A 499 -18.60 21.80 -14.02
CA THR A 499 -19.99 22.22 -14.31
C THR A 499 -20.78 21.20 -15.14
N HIS A 500 -20.09 20.39 -15.95
CA HIS A 500 -20.70 19.47 -16.89
C HIS A 500 -20.10 18.07 -16.79
N ILE A 501 -20.97 17.06 -16.88
CA ILE A 501 -20.59 15.66 -17.13
C ILE A 501 -21.35 15.18 -18.37
N TYR A 502 -20.61 14.62 -19.31
CA TYR A 502 -21.12 14.03 -20.54
C TYR A 502 -20.92 12.52 -20.49
N LEU A 503 -21.97 11.79 -20.85
CA LEU A 503 -21.96 10.35 -21.05
C LEU A 503 -22.44 10.04 -22.46
N MET A 504 -21.72 9.17 -23.16
CA MET A 504 -22.05 8.76 -24.51
C MET A 504 -21.83 7.27 -24.68
N HIS A 505 -22.79 6.59 -25.28
CA HIS A 505 -22.67 5.16 -25.62
C HIS A 505 -22.44 5.02 -27.12
N GLU A 506 -21.41 4.27 -27.51
CA GLU A 506 -21.06 4.06 -28.90
C GLU A 506 -20.48 2.66 -29.13
N GLY A 507 -21.25 1.85 -29.86
CA GLY A 507 -20.95 0.44 -30.01
C GLY A 507 -20.81 -0.22 -28.64
N ASN A 508 -19.69 -0.87 -28.39
CA ASN A 508 -19.39 -1.57 -27.15
C ASN A 508 -18.60 -0.71 -26.13
N ARG A 509 -18.75 0.62 -26.17
CA ARG A 509 -18.05 1.56 -25.27
C ARG A 509 -19.03 2.56 -24.65
N LEU A 510 -18.93 2.73 -23.34
CA LEU A 510 -19.57 3.83 -22.60
C LEU A 510 -18.48 4.84 -22.25
N TRP A 511 -18.55 6.00 -22.87
CA TRP A 511 -17.59 7.08 -22.70
C TRP A 511 -18.08 8.12 -21.70
N PHE A 512 -17.14 8.77 -21.01
CA PHE A 512 -17.44 9.89 -20.13
C PHE A 512 -16.44 11.05 -20.29
N ALA A 513 -16.90 12.27 -20.08
CA ALA A 513 -16.07 13.46 -19.90
C ALA A 513 -16.69 14.40 -18.86
N ALA A 514 -15.87 14.96 -17.98
CA ALA A 514 -16.29 15.86 -16.91
C ALA A 514 -15.36 17.07 -16.84
N GLY A 515 -15.92 18.28 -16.95
CA GLY A 515 -15.18 19.53 -16.93
C GLY A 515 -16.10 20.74 -17.11
N ALA A 516 -15.67 21.71 -17.90
CA ALA A 516 -16.54 22.80 -18.39
C ALA A 516 -17.44 22.32 -19.53
N GLU A 517 -18.32 23.19 -20.06
CA GLU A 517 -19.20 22.87 -21.21
C GLU A 517 -18.41 22.36 -22.43
N SER A 518 -17.19 22.86 -22.61
CA SER A 518 -16.27 22.44 -23.67
C SER A 518 -15.75 21.01 -23.53
N ALA A 519 -15.92 20.35 -22.38
CA ALA A 519 -15.38 19.00 -22.14
C ALA A 519 -15.92 17.95 -23.13
N LYS A 520 -17.10 18.15 -23.74
CA LYS A 520 -17.60 17.29 -24.82
C LYS A 520 -16.65 17.16 -26.01
N GLU A 521 -15.80 18.16 -26.28
CA GLU A 521 -14.85 18.10 -27.39
C GLU A 521 -13.75 17.07 -27.15
N ILE A 522 -13.30 16.86 -25.90
CA ILE A 522 -12.29 15.83 -25.59
C ILE A 522 -12.87 14.43 -25.75
N LEU A 523 -14.17 14.28 -25.47
CA LEU A 523 -14.91 13.04 -25.67
C LEU A 523 -14.91 12.68 -27.15
N ARG A 524 -15.35 13.62 -28.00
CA ARG A 524 -15.39 13.47 -29.46
C ARG A 524 -14.01 13.13 -30.03
N GLN A 525 -12.97 13.87 -29.64
CA GLN A 525 -11.60 13.59 -30.08
C GLN A 525 -11.11 12.20 -29.67
N SER A 526 -11.48 11.74 -28.47
CA SER A 526 -11.10 10.40 -27.98
C SER A 526 -11.79 9.30 -28.77
N ILE A 527 -13.07 9.48 -29.05
CA ILE A 527 -13.89 8.59 -29.87
C ILE A 527 -13.33 8.48 -31.29
N ASP A 528 -13.11 9.62 -31.95
CA ASP A 528 -12.59 9.69 -33.33
C ASP A 528 -11.26 8.93 -33.44
N ARG A 529 -10.35 9.12 -32.47
CA ARG A 529 -9.05 8.42 -32.44
C ARG A 529 -9.18 6.92 -32.22
N CYS A 530 -10.14 6.48 -31.40
CA CYS A 530 -10.42 5.06 -31.23
C CYS A 530 -11.18 4.45 -32.41
N HIS A 531 -11.83 5.23 -33.26
CA HIS A 531 -12.38 4.76 -34.54
C HIS A 531 -11.31 4.61 -35.62
N GLU A 532 -10.37 5.56 -35.68
CA GLU A 532 -9.24 5.52 -36.60
C GLU A 532 -8.22 4.43 -36.21
N GLY A 533 -8.06 4.20 -34.91
CA GLY A 533 -7.17 3.19 -34.37
C GLY A 533 -7.82 1.81 -34.27
N GLY A 534 -7.11 0.77 -34.71
CA GLY A 534 -7.56 -0.61 -34.51
C GLY A 534 -7.44 -1.07 -33.05
N LEU A 535 -7.99 -2.26 -32.77
CA LEU A 535 -7.80 -2.96 -31.49
C LEU A 535 -6.32 -3.28 -31.25
N ALA A 536 -5.86 -3.13 -30.02
CA ALA A 536 -4.55 -3.64 -29.63
C ALA A 536 -4.65 -4.92 -28.79
N TYR A 537 -3.71 -5.82 -29.05
CA TYR A 537 -3.48 -7.03 -28.30
C TYR A 537 -2.35 -6.79 -27.29
N HIS A 538 -2.40 -7.45 -26.13
CA HIS A 538 -1.32 -7.46 -25.13
C HIS A 538 -1.03 -6.10 -24.48
N THR A 539 -2.07 -5.34 -24.11
CA THR A 539 -1.88 -4.21 -23.18
C THR A 539 -1.63 -4.73 -21.77
N PRO A 540 -0.85 -4.01 -20.93
CA PRO A 540 -0.74 -4.33 -19.52
C PRO A 540 -2.13 -4.52 -18.87
N LEU A 541 -2.23 -5.48 -17.94
CA LEU A 541 -3.46 -5.74 -17.18
C LEU A 541 -3.94 -4.47 -16.46
N LEU A 542 -2.99 -3.74 -15.89
CA LEU A 542 -3.18 -2.42 -15.30
C LEU A 542 -2.01 -1.54 -15.72
N SER A 543 -2.29 -0.33 -16.17
CA SER A 543 -1.29 0.72 -16.30
C SER A 543 -1.80 2.01 -15.68
N ALA A 544 -0.91 2.73 -15.00
CA ALA A 544 -1.18 4.07 -14.51
C ALA A 544 0.04 4.95 -14.79
N LYS A 545 -0.18 6.17 -15.28
CA LYS A 545 0.85 7.15 -15.57
C LYS A 545 0.40 8.52 -15.08
N ILE A 546 1.33 9.27 -14.50
CA ILE A 546 1.19 10.68 -14.15
C ILE A 546 2.40 11.42 -14.71
N ASP A 547 2.17 12.58 -15.30
CA ASP A 547 3.17 13.48 -15.84
C ASP A 547 2.91 14.88 -15.28
N MET A 548 3.58 15.21 -14.17
CA MET A 548 3.34 16.47 -13.46
C MET A 548 3.88 17.67 -14.24
N GLU A 549 4.98 17.51 -14.96
CA GLU A 549 5.53 18.56 -15.82
C GLU A 549 4.49 18.98 -16.87
N ARG A 550 3.83 17.99 -17.48
CA ARG A 550 2.73 18.22 -18.41
C ARG A 550 1.50 18.85 -17.75
N TRP A 551 1.11 18.37 -16.57
CA TRP A 551 -0.06 18.92 -15.86
C TRP A 551 0.16 20.40 -15.51
N LEU A 552 1.33 20.74 -14.99
CA LEU A 552 1.69 22.10 -14.62
C LEU A 552 1.87 23.02 -15.84
N ALA A 553 2.12 22.47 -17.02
CA ALA A 553 2.16 23.22 -18.27
C ALA A 553 0.78 23.63 -18.82
N TYR A 554 -0.32 23.09 -18.27
CA TYR A 554 -1.67 23.49 -18.67
C TYR A 554 -1.97 24.94 -18.24
N PRO A 555 -2.84 25.66 -18.97
CA PRO A 555 -3.24 27.02 -18.59
C PRO A 555 -3.88 27.07 -17.19
N GLN A 556 -3.36 27.92 -16.33
CA GLN A 556 -3.75 27.99 -14.91
C GLN A 556 -5.08 28.73 -14.70
N ASP A 557 -5.57 29.43 -15.72
CA ASP A 557 -6.88 30.10 -15.78
C ASP A 557 -8.00 29.19 -16.34
N ASP A 558 -7.78 27.87 -16.35
CA ASP A 558 -8.73 26.86 -16.79
C ASP A 558 -10.07 26.94 -16.03
N PRO A 559 -11.20 27.11 -16.73
CA PRO A 559 -12.50 27.34 -16.10
C PRO A 559 -13.02 26.16 -15.27
N SER A 560 -12.53 24.95 -15.51
CA SER A 560 -12.91 23.78 -14.71
C SER A 560 -12.05 23.60 -13.45
N GLY A 561 -10.97 24.37 -13.29
CA GLY A 561 -10.04 24.24 -12.16
C GLY A 561 -9.22 22.94 -12.17
N ILE A 562 -9.28 22.15 -13.25
CA ILE A 562 -8.56 20.87 -13.36
C ILE A 562 -7.09 21.11 -13.66
N ALA A 563 -6.76 22.10 -14.49
CA ALA A 563 -5.36 22.47 -14.76
C ALA A 563 -4.61 22.96 -13.50
N PRO A 564 -5.13 23.88 -12.67
CA PRO A 564 -4.48 24.30 -11.43
C PRO A 564 -4.59 23.32 -10.26
N LEU A 565 -5.30 22.19 -10.42
CA LEU A 565 -5.53 21.20 -9.37
C LEU A 565 -4.24 20.75 -8.64
N PRO A 566 -3.10 20.50 -9.31
CA PRO A 566 -1.85 20.20 -8.62
C PRO A 566 -1.46 21.24 -7.56
N HIS A 567 -1.52 22.53 -7.89
CA HIS A 567 -1.19 23.61 -6.95
C HIS A 567 -2.17 23.63 -5.79
N TRP A 568 -3.46 23.47 -6.08
CA TRP A 568 -4.47 23.40 -5.04
C TRP A 568 -4.24 22.21 -4.09
N LEU A 569 -3.91 21.03 -4.62
CA LEU A 569 -3.61 19.84 -3.82
C LEU A 569 -2.35 20.04 -2.96
N ASP A 570 -1.32 20.69 -3.51
CA ASP A 570 -0.12 21.06 -2.75
C ASP A 570 -0.45 21.96 -1.55
N GLU A 571 -1.34 22.93 -1.73
CA GLU A 571 -1.71 23.90 -0.71
C GLU A 571 -2.69 23.36 0.33
N ASN A 572 -3.47 22.33 -0.01
CA ASN A 572 -4.64 21.93 0.79
C ASN A 572 -4.67 20.44 1.18
N SER A 573 -3.83 19.58 0.60
CA SER A 573 -3.89 18.12 0.81
C SER A 573 -2.57 17.50 1.27
N TRP A 574 -2.50 17.14 2.55
CA TRP A 574 -1.36 16.40 3.15
C TRP A 574 -1.09 15.04 2.50
N TRP A 575 -2.12 14.42 1.93
CA TRP A 575 -2.02 13.15 1.23
C TRP A 575 -1.54 13.31 -0.20
N PHE A 576 -1.28 14.53 -0.72
CA PHE A 576 -0.84 14.72 -2.09
C PHE A 576 0.69 14.95 -2.19
N PRO A 577 1.38 14.25 -3.12
CA PRO A 577 0.88 13.09 -3.86
C PRO A 577 0.66 11.89 -2.93
N PRO A 578 -0.25 10.95 -3.26
CA PRO A 578 -0.59 9.82 -2.39
C PRO A 578 0.65 9.03 -1.99
N THR A 579 1.00 9.07 -0.70
CA THR A 579 2.07 8.24 -0.12
C THR A 579 1.49 7.17 0.80
N PRO A 580 1.99 5.93 0.75
CA PRO A 580 1.53 4.86 1.64
C PRO A 580 1.77 5.15 3.14
N LEU A 581 2.78 5.96 3.46
CA LEU A 581 3.24 6.19 4.84
C LEU A 581 2.45 7.27 5.60
N ILE A 582 1.79 8.20 4.90
CA ILE A 582 1.07 9.33 5.53
C ILE A 582 -0.34 8.94 6.02
N PHE A 583 -0.91 7.85 5.49
CA PHE A 583 -2.33 7.51 5.71
C PHE A 583 -2.71 7.16 7.15
N GLU A 584 -1.79 6.74 8.03
CA GLU A 584 -2.12 6.28 9.38
C GLU A 584 -1.95 7.33 10.51
N ARG A 585 -1.24 8.45 10.29
CA ARG A 585 -0.89 9.38 11.39
C ARG A 585 -1.16 10.88 11.20
N VAL A 586 -1.46 11.35 9.98
CA VAL A 586 -1.46 12.81 9.70
C VAL A 586 -2.85 13.45 9.72
N TRP A 587 -3.93 12.68 9.79
CA TRP A 587 -5.30 13.21 9.78
C TRP A 587 -5.69 14.04 11.02
N GLU A 588 -4.85 14.10 12.05
CA GLU A 588 -5.12 14.85 13.28
C GLU A 588 -4.61 16.31 13.26
N SER A 589 -3.83 16.73 12.25
CA SER A 589 -3.37 18.12 12.17
C SER A 589 -4.38 19.01 11.44
N SER A 590 -4.86 20.07 12.10
CA SER A 590 -5.77 21.07 11.51
C SER A 590 -5.10 22.08 10.58
N ASP A 591 -3.76 22.15 10.58
CA ASP A 591 -3.02 23.15 9.84
C ASP A 591 -2.87 22.76 8.37
N LYS A 592 -2.98 23.74 7.47
CA LYS A 592 -2.76 23.52 6.04
C LYS A 592 -1.28 23.19 5.76
N PRO A 593 -1.01 22.30 4.79
CA PRO A 593 0.35 22.02 4.35
C PRO A 593 1.04 23.26 3.80
N HIS A 594 2.37 23.36 3.99
CA HIS A 594 3.13 24.44 3.36
C HIS A 594 3.35 24.11 1.88
N PRO A 595 3.07 25.01 0.93
CA PRO A 595 3.24 24.72 -0.50
C PRO A 595 4.73 24.52 -0.81
N ILE A 596 5.07 23.40 -1.44
CA ILE A 596 6.46 22.98 -1.62
C ILE A 596 6.76 22.33 -2.97
N MET A 597 5.75 21.95 -3.73
CA MET A 597 5.93 21.25 -5.01
C MET A 597 6.86 22.00 -5.95
N GLN A 598 6.59 23.29 -6.23
CA GLN A 598 7.41 24.07 -7.16
C GLN A 598 8.87 24.15 -6.69
N ARG A 599 9.08 24.40 -5.40
CA ARG A 599 10.44 24.49 -4.80
C ARG A 599 11.20 23.17 -4.95
N VAL A 600 10.50 22.03 -4.87
CA VAL A 600 11.09 20.71 -5.10
C VAL A 600 11.38 20.49 -6.58
N PHE A 601 10.48 20.88 -7.46
CA PHE A 601 10.66 20.68 -8.90
C PHE A 601 11.79 21.56 -9.46
N ASP A 602 11.99 22.75 -8.89
CA ASP A 602 13.13 23.63 -9.16
C ASP A 602 14.48 23.00 -8.76
N LEU A 603 14.49 21.96 -7.91
CA LEU A 603 15.71 21.18 -7.60
C LEU A 603 16.15 20.24 -8.74
N GLY A 604 15.31 20.07 -9.76
CA GLY A 604 15.53 19.20 -10.91
C GLY A 604 15.17 17.73 -10.69
N GLY A 605 15.23 16.97 -11.78
CA GLY A 605 14.88 15.54 -11.84
C GLY A 605 13.51 15.29 -12.49
N ALA A 606 13.25 14.02 -12.80
CA ALA A 606 12.01 13.61 -13.46
C ALA A 606 10.77 13.85 -12.58
N GLN A 607 9.67 14.27 -13.20
CA GLN A 607 8.40 14.62 -12.54
C GLN A 607 7.25 13.65 -12.92
N GLN A 608 7.61 12.52 -13.51
CA GLN A 608 6.66 11.49 -13.95
C GLN A 608 6.57 10.34 -12.93
N ALA A 609 5.41 9.70 -12.87
CA ALA A 609 5.25 8.39 -12.24
C ALA A 609 4.56 7.42 -13.19
N SER A 610 4.92 6.15 -13.11
CA SER A 610 4.27 5.08 -13.85
C SER A 610 4.18 3.80 -13.03
N LEU A 611 3.09 3.07 -13.21
CA LEU A 611 2.84 1.73 -12.69
C LEU A 611 2.34 0.86 -13.85
N SER A 612 2.85 -0.36 -13.97
CA SER A 612 2.41 -1.34 -14.96
C SER A 612 2.31 -2.70 -14.30
N VAL A 613 1.23 -3.43 -14.56
CA VAL A 613 1.04 -4.83 -14.17
C VAL A 613 0.87 -5.62 -15.45
N GLN A 614 1.74 -6.60 -15.67
CA GLN A 614 1.73 -7.50 -16.81
C GLN A 614 1.60 -8.94 -16.30
N ALA A 615 1.00 -9.80 -17.11
CA ALA A 615 0.91 -11.23 -16.84
C ALA A 615 1.28 -11.99 -18.09
N ASP A 616 2.06 -13.06 -17.93
CA ASP A 616 2.45 -13.96 -19.00
C ASP A 616 2.56 -15.40 -18.48
N GLU A 617 3.13 -16.29 -19.30
CA GLU A 617 3.36 -17.69 -18.92
C GLU A 617 4.36 -17.89 -17.78
N SER A 618 5.22 -16.90 -17.52
CA SER A 618 6.19 -16.92 -16.43
C SER A 618 5.61 -16.44 -15.10
N GLY A 619 4.50 -15.71 -15.15
CA GLY A 619 3.74 -15.27 -13.98
C GLY A 619 3.30 -13.81 -14.08
N LEU A 620 3.38 -13.07 -12.98
CA LEU A 620 2.95 -11.68 -12.88
C LEU A 620 4.14 -10.76 -12.64
N LEU A 621 4.16 -9.64 -13.35
CA LEU A 621 5.18 -8.61 -13.28
C LEU A 621 4.55 -7.25 -12.96
N VAL A 622 4.87 -6.68 -11.81
CA VAL A 622 4.55 -5.30 -11.45
C VAL A 622 5.80 -4.47 -11.57
N GLN A 623 5.73 -3.36 -12.31
CA GLN A 623 6.81 -2.40 -12.45
C GLN A 623 6.31 -1.01 -12.07
N ALA A 624 7.09 -0.30 -11.27
CA ALA A 624 6.82 1.08 -10.89
C ALA A 624 8.04 1.94 -11.13
N ALA A 625 7.83 3.19 -11.55
CA ALA A 625 8.85 4.21 -11.63
C ALA A 625 8.28 5.53 -11.10
N ILE A 626 9.07 6.24 -10.29
CA ILE A 626 8.72 7.55 -9.73
C ILE A 626 9.92 8.45 -9.94
N GLY A 627 9.73 9.54 -10.67
CA GLY A 627 10.77 10.52 -10.91
C GLY A 627 11.27 11.16 -9.61
N LYS A 628 12.56 11.48 -9.58
CA LYS A 628 13.28 12.00 -8.40
C LYS A 628 12.64 13.26 -7.83
N ALA A 629 12.15 14.16 -8.66
CA ALA A 629 11.48 15.39 -8.19
C ALA A 629 10.16 15.05 -7.48
N LEU A 630 9.38 14.11 -8.02
CA LEU A 630 8.14 13.67 -7.40
C LEU A 630 8.38 12.87 -6.10
N ALA A 631 9.41 12.02 -6.08
CA ALA A 631 9.83 11.30 -4.85
C ALA A 631 10.33 12.26 -3.76
N ASN A 632 11.09 13.30 -4.16
CA ASN A 632 11.50 14.36 -3.23
C ASN A 632 10.32 15.16 -2.69
N HIS A 633 9.28 15.36 -3.51
CA HIS A 633 8.10 16.08 -3.09
C HIS A 633 7.34 15.27 -2.02
N MET A 634 7.21 13.95 -2.22
CA MET A 634 6.68 13.02 -1.21
C MET A 634 7.46 13.06 0.10
N LEU A 635 8.80 13.01 0.03
CA LEU A 635 9.65 13.03 1.21
C LEU A 635 9.58 14.39 1.94
N ALA A 636 9.60 15.49 1.19
CA ALA A 636 9.48 16.84 1.73
C ALA A 636 8.15 17.03 2.47
N ARG A 637 7.05 16.49 1.92
CA ARG A 637 5.71 16.46 2.56
C ARG A 637 5.72 15.69 3.88
N MET A 638 6.37 14.52 3.92
CA MET A 638 6.52 13.73 5.13
C MET A 638 7.30 14.48 6.21
N ILE A 639 8.38 15.17 5.82
CA ILE A 639 9.20 15.96 6.73
C ILE A 639 8.40 17.14 7.31
N ASP A 640 7.67 17.87 6.46
CA ASP A 640 6.80 18.99 6.88
C ASP A 640 5.72 18.51 7.87
N ALA A 641 5.07 17.37 7.58
CA ALA A 641 4.08 16.77 8.47
C ALA A 641 4.68 16.34 9.83
N GLN A 642 5.87 15.72 9.81
CA GLN A 642 6.56 15.32 11.04
C GLN A 642 6.99 16.54 11.87
N GLU A 643 7.43 17.62 11.22
CA GLU A 643 7.78 18.87 11.90
C GLU A 643 6.57 19.49 12.60
N ASN A 644 5.40 19.52 11.96
CA ASN A 644 4.17 20.02 12.59
C ASN A 644 3.73 19.14 13.76
N MET A 645 3.86 17.82 13.64
CA MET A 645 3.59 16.91 14.76
C MET A 645 4.53 17.17 15.95
N MET A 646 5.82 17.39 15.70
CA MET A 646 6.79 17.70 16.75
C MET A 646 6.48 19.03 17.44
N LYS A 647 6.08 20.07 16.69
CA LYS A 647 5.62 21.37 17.25
C LYS A 647 4.43 21.17 18.17
N GLN A 648 3.40 20.46 17.71
CA GLN A 648 2.20 20.19 18.51
C GLN A 648 2.52 19.38 19.77
N MET A 649 3.43 18.41 19.69
CA MET A 649 3.87 17.65 20.86
C MET A 649 4.61 18.54 21.87
N GLN A 650 5.50 19.44 21.42
CA GLN A 650 6.21 20.38 22.29
C GLN A 650 5.23 21.37 22.95
N GLU A 651 4.24 21.87 22.21
CA GLU A 651 3.20 22.75 22.75
C GLU A 651 2.36 22.03 23.80
N ARG A 652 1.89 20.81 23.52
CA ARG A 652 1.16 19.98 24.51
C ARG A 652 2.00 19.68 25.75
N GLN A 653 3.29 19.39 25.58
CA GLN A 653 4.20 19.17 26.71
C GLN A 653 4.39 20.44 27.53
N LYS A 654 4.53 21.59 26.89
CA LYS A 654 4.64 22.89 27.57
C LYS A 654 3.37 23.22 28.34
N GLU A 655 2.19 23.04 27.73
CA GLU A 655 0.91 23.21 28.41
C GLU A 655 0.74 22.26 29.60
N ALA A 656 1.15 20.99 29.44
CA ALA A 656 1.11 20.01 30.53
C ALA A 656 2.07 20.39 31.66
N ALA A 657 3.27 20.87 31.35
CA ALA A 657 4.23 21.36 32.33
C ALA A 657 3.73 22.62 33.05
N GLU A 658 3.11 23.55 32.34
CA GLU A 658 2.48 24.75 32.93
C GLU A 658 1.30 24.37 33.83
N LYS A 659 0.43 23.44 33.41
CA LYS A 659 -0.65 22.91 34.25
C LYS A 659 -0.12 22.18 35.49
N ALA A 660 0.93 21.37 35.36
CA ALA A 660 1.56 20.70 36.48
C ALA A 660 2.18 21.70 37.46
N LYS A 661 2.85 22.74 36.95
CA LYS A 661 3.41 23.82 37.76
C LYS A 661 2.33 24.59 38.50
N ALA A 662 1.24 24.97 37.82
CA ALA A 662 0.09 25.65 38.43
C ALA A 662 -0.58 24.80 39.52
N ALA A 663 -0.74 23.49 39.28
CA ALA A 663 -1.27 22.56 40.29
C ALA A 663 -0.35 22.45 41.52
N THR A 664 0.97 22.50 41.31
CA THR A 664 1.96 22.46 42.40
C THR A 664 1.98 23.76 43.20
N GLU A 665 1.82 24.91 42.54
CA GLU A 665 1.75 26.23 43.21
C GLU A 665 0.44 26.41 44.00
N ALA A 666 -0.68 25.84 43.52
CA ALA A 666 -1.95 25.82 44.25
C ALA A 666 -1.95 24.93 45.51
N PHE A 667 -0.97 24.03 45.65
CA PHE A 667 -0.84 23.10 46.77
C PHE A 667 0.15 23.54 47.86
N LYS A 668 0.70 24.77 47.79
CA LYS A 668 1.51 25.31 48.89
C LYS A 668 0.61 25.65 50.08
N PRO A 669 0.83 25.05 51.27
CA PRO A 669 0.05 25.37 52.47
C PRO A 669 0.39 26.79 52.96
N GLU A 670 -0.63 27.54 53.38
CA GLU A 670 -0.49 28.83 54.08
C GLU A 670 0.20 28.70 55.44
#